data_AF-A0A6N7VHE1-F1
#
_entry.id   AF-A0A6N7VHE1-F1
#
_cell.length_a   1.000
_cell.length_b   1.000
_cell.length_c   1.000
_cell.angle_alpha   90.00
_cell.angle_beta   90.00
_cell.angle_gamma   90.00
#
_symmetry.space_group_name_H-M   'P 1'
#
loop_
_entity.id
_entity.type
_entity.pdbx_description
1 polymer ?
#
loop_
_entity_poly.entity_id
_entity_poly.type
_entity_poly.pdbx_seq_one_letter_code
_entity_poly.pdbx_strand_id
1 'polypeptide(L)'
;MNHLPLHVRVPIEENNPSITRLEEKCIKCGMCKDVCTNAIGVHGTYTFEQTCGEAVCINCGQCANVCPVDSIIEKYEYLDVKREIQNSEKIVIVSTSPSVRAALGEEFGMSDGSFVQGKMVSLLRKLGVNYVLDTCFAADLTIVEEASELIERVTKKNAPLPQFTSCCPAWVKYVETYYPEMIPNLSSAKSPIGMQGPTIKTYFAKKKGIDPKSIVNVALTPCTAKKFEIRRDEMNASAHYLGIEGMRDMDYVITTRELAKWAKEEGIDFASLEDGEYDNFMGEASGAGIIFGNTGGVMEAALRTAYEFITKEKSPEQLFNLTPVRGYEGVKEATLKVGDLDLNIAVVYGTANAGKVIEGIKQGEKQYHFVEVMTCPGGCIGGGGQPKDIMKDKDEVRKARIASLYTRDEAMTLRRSHENPEIIHLYEEFYGKPLSELAEKMLHTSYEDKSEILNRKGDIKMSKWVCSICGYVHEGETAPEQCPLCKQPASVFKKVEESPAKSKYAGTKTEKNLWEAFAGESQARNKYTYFASVAKKAGYEQIAALFLQTADNEKEHAKLWFKALGELGDTAENLLHAAEGENAEWTDMYARMADEAEEEGFPELAAQFRGVAAIEKLHEERYRALLKNVETMEVFKKSGITMWECRNCGHVVVSAEAPEICPVCNHPQAYFEVRKENY
;
A
#
# COMPACT_ATOMS: atom_id res chain seq x y z
N MET A 1 -16.63 1.72 1.17
CA MET A 1 -17.04 3.00 1.79
C MET A 1 -17.18 4.00 0.65
N ASN A 2 -18.29 4.74 0.55
CA ASN A 2 -18.41 5.72 -0.55
C ASN A 2 -17.72 7.01 -0.14
N HIS A 3 -16.52 7.25 -0.66
CA HIS A 3 -15.83 8.52 -0.50
C HIS A 3 -16.68 9.66 -1.06
N LEU A 4 -16.60 10.84 -0.44
CA LEU A 4 -17.14 12.04 -1.08
C LEU A 4 -16.36 12.34 -2.36
N PRO A 5 -16.98 13.02 -3.34
CA PRO A 5 -16.30 13.42 -4.56
C PRO A 5 -14.98 14.15 -4.27
N LEU A 6 -13.95 13.86 -5.08
CA LEU A 6 -12.59 14.38 -4.88
C LEU A 6 -12.54 15.92 -4.77
N HIS A 7 -13.42 16.63 -5.49
CA HIS A 7 -13.48 18.09 -5.44
C HIS A 7 -13.84 18.66 -4.05
N VAL A 8 -14.44 17.86 -3.16
CA VAL A 8 -14.84 18.27 -1.80
C VAL A 8 -13.66 18.21 -0.82
N ARG A 9 -12.96 17.07 -0.77
CA ARG A 9 -11.91 16.78 0.22
C ARG A 9 -11.05 15.59 -0.22
N VAL A 10 -9.87 15.42 0.40
CA VAL A 10 -9.07 14.20 0.19
C VAL A 10 -9.77 12.96 0.74
N PRO A 11 -9.86 11.87 -0.03
CA PRO A 11 -10.32 10.60 0.50
C PRO A 11 -9.23 9.94 1.37
N ILE A 12 -9.64 9.14 2.36
CA ILE A 12 -8.74 8.40 3.25
C ILE A 12 -9.35 7.03 3.45
N GLU A 13 -8.61 5.98 3.07
CA GLU A 13 -9.04 4.60 3.31
C GLU A 13 -9.12 4.27 4.80
N GLU A 14 -10.10 3.43 5.16
CA GLU A 14 -10.30 2.96 6.54
C GLU A 14 -9.10 2.14 7.04
N ASN A 15 -8.49 1.36 6.14
CA ASN A 15 -7.32 0.55 6.44
C ASN A 15 -6.00 1.34 6.41
N ASN A 16 -6.02 2.66 6.17
CA ASN A 16 -4.82 3.48 6.14
C ASN A 16 -4.04 3.33 7.47
N PRO A 17 -2.76 2.92 7.45
CA PRO A 17 -2.02 2.64 8.68
C PRO A 17 -1.52 3.92 9.37
N SER A 18 -1.54 5.06 8.69
CA SER A 18 -0.86 6.28 9.14
C SER A 18 -1.80 7.33 9.69
N ILE A 19 -2.98 7.48 9.07
CA ILE A 19 -3.98 8.48 9.43
C ILE A 19 -5.38 7.85 9.35
N THR A 20 -6.33 8.43 10.08
CA THR A 20 -7.74 8.05 10.04
C THR A 20 -8.63 9.29 9.94
N ARG A 21 -9.88 9.10 9.50
CA ARG A 21 -10.87 10.15 9.35
C ARG A 21 -12.05 9.92 10.30
N LEU A 22 -12.36 10.94 11.09
CA LEU A 22 -13.58 11.08 11.86
C LEU A 22 -14.59 11.84 11.02
N GLU A 23 -15.55 11.12 10.46
CA GLU A 23 -16.48 11.63 9.44
C GLU A 23 -17.40 12.72 9.99
N GLU A 24 -17.90 12.52 11.20
CA GLU A 24 -18.81 13.41 11.92
C GLU A 24 -18.20 14.79 12.23
N LYS A 25 -16.87 14.89 12.27
CA LYS A 25 -16.17 16.16 12.51
C LYS A 25 -15.92 16.95 11.22
N CYS A 26 -16.10 16.36 10.04
CA CYS A 26 -15.67 16.99 8.81
C CYS A 26 -16.58 18.16 8.40
N ILE A 27 -16.05 19.38 8.43
CA ILE A 27 -16.75 20.60 7.99
C ILE A 27 -16.61 20.90 6.49
N LYS A 28 -16.01 19.99 5.71
CA LYS A 28 -15.83 20.11 4.24
C LYS A 28 -15.15 21.42 3.79
N CYS A 29 -14.21 21.95 4.57
CA CYS A 29 -13.54 23.24 4.30
C CYS A 29 -12.51 23.24 3.16
N GLY A 30 -12.18 22.09 2.56
CA GLY A 30 -11.20 22.01 1.46
C GLY A 30 -9.72 22.07 1.86
N MET A 31 -9.33 22.54 3.05
CA MET A 31 -7.90 22.71 3.41
C MET A 31 -7.04 21.45 3.23
N CYS A 32 -7.58 20.27 3.56
CA CYS A 32 -6.91 18.99 3.37
C CYS A 32 -6.66 18.63 1.89
N LYS A 33 -7.55 19.09 1.00
CA LYS A 33 -7.42 19.01 -0.46
C LYS A 33 -6.31 19.92 -0.93
N ASP A 34 -6.36 21.19 -0.55
CA ASP A 34 -5.44 22.21 -1.05
C ASP A 34 -3.98 21.89 -0.73
N VAL A 35 -3.69 21.42 0.49
CA VAL A 35 -2.32 21.00 0.84
C VAL A 35 -1.88 19.76 0.04
N CYS A 36 -2.79 18.81 -0.19
CA CYS A 36 -2.48 17.56 -0.90
C CYS A 36 -2.30 17.78 -2.40
N THR A 37 -2.99 18.76 -2.98
CA THR A 37 -2.79 19.19 -4.37
C THR A 37 -1.50 20.00 -4.49
N ASN A 38 -1.37 21.07 -3.72
CA ASN A 38 -0.36 22.10 -4.01
C ASN A 38 1.05 21.74 -3.50
N ALA A 39 1.16 21.18 -2.29
CA ALA A 39 2.46 20.84 -1.71
C ALA A 39 2.86 19.38 -2.00
N ILE A 40 1.87 18.49 -2.05
CA ILE A 40 2.11 17.05 -2.16
C ILE A 40 1.94 16.53 -3.59
N GLY A 41 1.08 17.13 -4.41
CA GLY A 41 0.93 16.70 -5.81
C GLY A 41 0.38 15.29 -5.96
N VAL A 42 -0.47 14.84 -5.02
CA VAL A 42 -1.17 13.54 -5.11
C VAL A 42 -2.64 13.77 -5.41
N HIS A 43 -3.31 14.67 -4.68
CA HIS A 43 -4.72 14.95 -4.94
C HIS A 43 -4.90 15.69 -6.28
N GLY A 44 -5.81 15.19 -7.12
CA GLY A 44 -6.07 15.71 -8.47
C GLY A 44 -5.24 15.05 -9.57
N THR A 45 -4.46 14.01 -9.24
CA THR A 45 -3.67 13.24 -10.23
C THR A 45 -4.32 11.91 -10.65
N TYR A 46 -5.43 11.56 -10.01
CA TYR A 46 -6.20 10.34 -10.27
C TYR A 46 -7.70 10.63 -10.13
N THR A 47 -8.52 9.77 -10.73
CA THR A 47 -9.97 9.70 -10.50
C THR A 47 -10.34 8.36 -9.85
N PHE A 48 -11.51 8.27 -9.23
CA PHE A 48 -11.95 7.00 -8.62
C PHE A 48 -12.20 5.92 -9.67
N GLU A 49 -12.53 6.29 -10.90
CA GLU A 49 -12.67 5.36 -12.02
C GLU A 49 -11.34 4.68 -12.31
N GLN A 50 -10.24 5.44 -12.34
CA GLN A 50 -8.89 4.91 -12.59
C GLN A 50 -8.38 3.99 -11.48
N THR A 51 -8.90 4.14 -10.27
CA THR A 51 -8.40 3.45 -9.06
C THR A 51 -9.42 2.47 -8.47
N CYS A 52 -10.48 2.14 -9.22
CA CYS A 52 -11.56 1.25 -8.79
C CYS A 52 -12.22 1.66 -7.46
N GLY A 53 -12.37 2.96 -7.25
CA GLY A 53 -12.98 3.53 -6.04
C GLY A 53 -12.03 3.71 -4.86
N GLU A 54 -10.75 3.33 -4.98
CA GLU A 54 -9.78 3.47 -3.89
C GLU A 54 -9.02 4.80 -3.92
N ALA A 55 -8.73 5.33 -2.73
CA ALA A 55 -7.93 6.53 -2.56
C ALA A 55 -6.43 6.26 -2.72
N VAL A 56 -5.77 7.01 -3.60
CA VAL A 56 -4.30 7.05 -3.67
C VAL A 56 -3.78 7.98 -2.58
N CYS A 57 -2.92 7.46 -1.72
CA CYS A 57 -2.36 8.18 -0.58
C CYS A 57 -0.92 7.74 -0.31
N ILE A 58 0.00 8.70 -0.20
CA ILE A 58 1.41 8.46 0.17
C ILE A 58 1.68 8.54 1.69
N ASN A 59 0.62 8.56 2.52
CA ASN A 59 0.68 8.49 3.99
C ASN A 59 1.39 9.66 4.73
N CYS A 60 1.75 10.75 4.05
CA CYS A 60 2.53 11.87 4.61
C CYS A 60 1.86 12.63 5.77
N GLY A 61 0.54 12.54 5.90
CA GLY A 61 -0.23 13.15 7.00
C GLY A 61 -0.35 14.68 6.96
N GLN A 62 0.06 15.36 5.89
CA GLN A 62 -0.10 16.81 5.78
C GLN A 62 -1.57 17.24 5.83
N CYS A 63 -2.49 16.41 5.34
CA CYS A 63 -3.93 16.63 5.47
C CYS A 63 -4.40 16.63 6.94
N ALA A 64 -3.80 15.81 7.81
CA ALA A 64 -4.06 15.83 9.26
C ALA A 64 -3.53 17.11 9.90
N ASN A 65 -2.36 17.57 9.45
CA ASN A 65 -1.68 18.75 9.97
C ASN A 65 -2.39 20.08 9.64
N VAL A 66 -3.23 20.09 8.61
CA VAL A 66 -4.02 21.28 8.23
C VAL A 66 -5.49 21.20 8.61
N CYS A 67 -5.97 20.06 9.13
CA CYS A 67 -7.37 19.89 9.49
C CYS A 67 -7.70 20.72 10.76
N PRO A 68 -8.62 21.70 10.69
CA PRO A 68 -8.88 22.61 11.80
C PRO A 68 -9.80 22.05 12.90
N VAL A 69 -10.46 20.92 12.61
CA VAL A 69 -11.50 20.32 13.47
C VAL A 69 -11.15 18.88 13.87
N ASP A 70 -9.90 18.47 13.66
CA ASP A 70 -9.42 17.12 13.96
C ASP A 70 -10.30 16.01 13.36
N SER A 71 -10.87 16.27 12.18
CA SER A 71 -11.54 15.25 11.37
C SER A 71 -10.54 14.30 10.72
N ILE A 72 -9.29 14.72 10.55
CA ILE A 72 -8.20 13.83 10.13
C ILE A 72 -7.13 13.88 11.21
N ILE A 73 -6.81 12.71 11.76
CA ILE A 73 -5.81 12.53 12.81
C ILE A 73 -4.87 11.38 12.43
N GLU A 74 -3.73 11.31 13.08
CA GLU A 74 -2.86 10.14 13.06
C GLU A 74 -3.56 8.91 13.63
N LYS A 75 -3.23 7.73 13.11
CA LYS A 75 -3.70 6.48 13.68
C LYS A 75 -2.96 6.22 14.99
N TYR A 76 -3.67 6.27 16.11
CA TYR A 76 -3.05 6.14 17.43
C TYR A 76 -2.48 4.74 17.67
N GLU A 77 -1.23 4.71 18.13
CA GLU A 77 -0.51 3.51 18.56
C GLU A 77 0.06 3.67 19.98
N TYR A 78 0.04 4.87 20.56
CA TYR A 78 0.47 5.08 21.95
C TYR A 78 -0.34 4.24 22.96
N LEU A 79 -1.59 3.89 22.63
CA LEU A 79 -2.41 2.99 23.44
C LEU A 79 -1.89 1.55 23.42
N ASP A 80 -1.28 1.12 22.32
CA ASP A 80 -0.65 -0.19 22.21
C ASP A 80 0.65 -0.21 23.00
N VAL A 81 1.48 0.83 22.83
CA VAL A 81 2.72 1.02 23.60
C VAL A 81 2.44 1.08 25.11
N LYS A 82 1.38 1.80 25.52
CA LYS A 82 0.96 1.88 26.93
C LYS A 82 0.63 0.50 27.51
N ARG A 83 0.03 -0.40 26.72
CA ARG A 83 -0.25 -1.78 27.17
C ARG A 83 1.02 -2.61 27.25
N GLU A 84 1.94 -2.46 26.29
CA GLU A 84 3.22 -3.17 26.32
C GLU A 84 4.10 -2.73 27.51
N ILE A 85 4.08 -1.45 27.90
CA ILE A 85 4.77 -0.98 29.11
C ILE A 85 4.25 -1.66 30.38
N GLN A 86 2.96 -2.00 30.43
CA GLN A 86 2.36 -2.69 31.58
C GLN A 86 2.72 -4.18 31.63
N ASN A 87 3.33 -4.72 30.58
CA ASN A 87 3.72 -6.13 30.51
C ASN A 87 5.14 -6.33 31.06
N SER A 88 5.26 -6.97 32.22
CA SER A 88 6.55 -7.23 32.87
C SER A 88 7.48 -8.18 32.10
N GLU A 89 6.97 -8.92 31.12
CA GLU A 89 7.77 -9.79 30.24
C GLU A 89 8.36 -9.03 29.04
N LYS A 90 7.99 -7.77 28.85
CA LYS A 90 8.41 -6.95 27.71
C LYS A 90 9.39 -5.87 28.12
N ILE A 91 10.29 -5.56 27.20
CA ILE A 91 11.25 -4.46 27.32
C ILE A 91 10.91 -3.46 26.22
N VAL A 92 10.30 -2.35 26.62
CA VAL A 92 9.91 -1.27 25.72
C VAL A 92 11.10 -0.33 25.51
N ILE A 93 11.53 -0.23 24.26
CA ILE A 93 12.60 0.67 23.81
C ILE A 93 11.98 1.76 22.93
N VAL A 94 12.22 3.03 23.25
CA VAL A 94 11.74 4.17 22.46
C VAL A 94 12.93 4.93 21.88
N SER A 95 13.03 4.98 20.55
CA SER A 95 14.02 5.80 19.85
C SER A 95 13.40 7.12 19.38
N THR A 96 14.06 8.25 19.65
CA THR A 96 13.46 9.57 19.44
C THR A 96 14.09 10.33 18.27
N SER A 97 13.26 10.85 17.36
CA SER A 97 13.71 11.64 16.20
C SER A 97 14.09 13.09 16.57
N PRO A 98 15.01 13.74 15.83
CA PRO A 98 15.47 15.11 16.13
C PRO A 98 14.36 16.16 16.06
N SER A 99 13.41 16.01 15.14
CA SER A 99 12.32 16.98 15.00
C SER A 99 11.32 16.97 16.15
N VAL A 100 11.24 15.89 16.93
CA VAL A 100 10.31 15.79 18.07
C VAL A 100 10.77 16.71 19.18
N ARG A 101 12.06 16.67 19.53
CA ARG A 101 12.65 17.52 20.57
C ARG A 101 12.68 19.01 20.21
N ALA A 102 12.52 19.39 18.95
CA ALA A 102 12.39 20.80 18.53
C ALA A 102 10.93 21.31 18.54
N ALA A 103 9.94 20.44 18.68
CA ALA A 103 8.53 20.80 18.54
C ALA A 103 7.66 20.39 19.74
N LEU A 104 8.01 19.33 20.47
CA LEU A 104 7.18 18.77 21.55
C LEU A 104 6.79 19.81 22.61
N GLY A 105 7.68 20.77 22.92
CA GLY A 105 7.42 21.81 23.90
C GLY A 105 6.20 22.69 23.57
N GLU A 106 5.85 22.83 22.30
CA GLU A 106 4.70 23.63 21.84
C GLU A 106 3.38 23.10 22.40
N GLU A 107 3.25 21.77 22.52
CA GLU A 107 2.07 21.12 23.11
C GLU A 107 1.89 21.43 24.59
N PHE A 108 2.94 21.92 25.24
CA PHE A 108 2.97 22.29 26.66
C PHE A 108 3.14 23.80 26.87
N GLY A 109 2.87 24.61 25.82
CA GLY A 109 2.87 26.07 25.90
C GLY A 109 4.25 26.72 25.87
N MET A 110 5.31 25.98 25.54
CA MET A 110 6.64 26.55 25.34
C MET A 110 6.75 27.23 23.96
N SER A 111 7.74 28.10 23.79
CA SER A 111 7.98 28.82 22.54
C SER A 111 8.26 27.86 21.37
N ASP A 112 7.84 28.24 20.16
CA ASP A 112 8.10 27.45 18.95
C ASP A 112 9.61 27.26 18.75
N GLY A 113 10.03 26.03 18.43
CA GLY A 113 11.44 25.69 18.32
C GLY A 113 12.18 25.46 19.65
N SER A 114 11.50 25.45 20.79
CA SER A 114 12.14 25.08 22.07
C SER A 114 12.73 23.67 22.01
N PHE A 115 14.04 23.55 22.25
CA PHE A 115 14.74 22.26 22.24
C PHE A 115 14.57 21.55 23.59
N VAL A 116 13.67 20.57 23.67
CA VAL A 116 13.20 19.93 24.93
C VAL A 116 13.66 18.48 25.09
N GLN A 117 14.88 18.17 24.64
CA GLN A 117 15.42 16.80 24.67
C GLN A 117 15.38 16.17 26.06
N GLY A 118 15.95 16.82 27.07
CA GLY A 118 16.04 16.25 28.41
C GLY A 118 14.67 15.96 29.02
N LYS A 119 13.73 16.90 28.89
CA LYS A 119 12.34 16.72 29.35
C LYS A 119 11.61 15.62 28.60
N MET A 120 11.84 15.49 27.29
CA MET A 120 11.28 14.39 26.48
C MET A 120 11.76 13.02 26.99
N VAL A 121 13.05 12.90 27.30
CA VAL A 121 13.60 11.66 27.87
C VAL A 121 12.99 11.37 29.23
N SER A 122 12.97 12.35 30.14
CA SER A 122 12.34 12.22 31.47
C SER A 122 10.86 11.86 31.39
N LEU A 123 10.14 12.41 30.40
CA LEU A 123 8.74 12.08 30.16
C LEU A 123 8.59 10.59 29.80
N LEU A 124 9.36 10.09 28.83
CA LEU A 124 9.31 8.68 28.42
C LEU A 124 9.65 7.75 29.59
N ARG A 125 10.62 8.10 30.42
CA ARG A 125 10.92 7.37 31.67
C ARG A 125 9.75 7.35 32.63
N LYS A 126 9.14 8.50 32.88
CA LYS A 126 7.98 8.64 33.76
C LYS A 126 6.77 7.85 33.26
N LEU A 127 6.65 7.67 31.94
CA LEU A 127 5.64 6.83 31.30
C LEU A 127 5.94 5.32 31.38
N GLY A 128 7.13 4.92 31.85
CA GLY A 128 7.50 3.51 32.08
C GLY A 128 8.40 2.88 31.01
N VAL A 129 8.99 3.67 30.11
CA VAL A 129 9.88 3.15 29.05
C VAL A 129 11.20 2.61 29.64
N ASN A 130 11.57 1.38 29.27
CA ASN A 130 12.76 0.69 29.78
C ASN A 130 14.06 1.25 29.19
N TYR A 131 14.09 1.53 27.88
CA TYR A 131 15.23 2.19 27.24
C TYR A 131 14.79 3.37 26.35
N VAL A 132 15.45 4.51 26.47
CA VAL A 132 15.24 5.70 25.64
C VAL A 132 16.51 5.96 24.85
N LEU A 133 16.42 5.82 23.53
CA LEU A 133 17.53 5.91 22.59
C LEU A 133 17.35 7.10 21.63
N ASP A 134 18.40 7.41 20.88
CA ASP A 134 18.40 8.51 19.92
C ASP A 134 18.38 7.99 18.48
N THR A 135 17.39 8.38 17.67
CA THR A 135 17.37 8.05 16.24
C THR A 135 18.46 8.79 15.45
N CYS A 136 19.03 9.86 15.99
CA CYS A 136 20.18 10.54 15.40
C CYS A 136 21.44 9.66 15.34
N PHE A 137 21.58 8.68 16.25
CA PHE A 137 22.61 7.64 16.12
C PHE A 137 22.45 6.89 14.78
N ALA A 138 21.23 6.44 14.49
CA ALA A 138 20.95 5.75 13.25
C ALA A 138 20.92 6.68 12.02
N ALA A 139 20.75 8.00 12.22
CA ALA A 139 20.95 8.97 11.15
C ALA A 139 22.42 9.05 10.75
N ASP A 140 23.35 8.99 11.72
CA ASP A 140 24.77 8.87 11.41
C ASP A 140 25.07 7.57 10.64
N LEU A 141 24.44 6.46 11.05
CA LEU A 141 24.54 5.18 10.34
C LEU A 141 24.06 5.29 8.88
N THR A 142 22.89 5.92 8.67
CA THR A 142 22.35 6.16 7.32
C THR A 142 23.32 6.98 6.48
N ILE A 143 23.93 8.03 7.03
CA ILE A 143 24.90 8.85 6.29
C ILE A 143 26.12 8.05 5.88
N VAL A 144 26.64 7.18 6.75
CA VAL A 144 27.81 6.37 6.42
C VAL A 144 27.51 5.43 5.26
N GLU A 145 26.34 4.80 5.20
CA GLU A 145 25.93 3.95 4.07
C GLU A 145 25.58 4.76 2.81
N GLU A 146 24.72 5.77 2.93
CA GLU A 146 24.20 6.56 1.79
C GLU A 146 25.30 7.39 1.12
N ALA A 147 26.24 7.94 1.89
CA ALA A 147 27.41 8.62 1.33
C ALA A 147 28.37 7.63 0.66
N SER A 148 28.55 6.42 1.23
CA SER A 148 29.36 5.37 0.59
C SER A 148 28.75 4.92 -0.73
N GLU A 149 27.43 4.73 -0.77
CA GLU A 149 26.68 4.40 -2.00
C GLU A 149 26.84 5.51 -3.05
N LEU A 150 26.69 6.77 -2.67
CA LEU A 150 26.87 7.91 -3.58
C LEU A 150 28.27 7.91 -4.20
N ILE A 151 29.29 7.65 -3.39
CA ILE A 151 30.68 7.58 -3.85
C ILE A 151 30.85 6.44 -4.85
N GLU A 152 30.29 5.26 -4.59
CA GLU A 152 30.36 4.15 -5.55
C GLU A 152 29.66 4.49 -6.87
N ARG A 153 28.47 5.10 -6.83
CA ARG A 153 27.75 5.50 -8.05
C ARG A 153 28.55 6.51 -8.87
N VAL A 154 29.14 7.51 -8.21
CA VAL A 154 29.92 8.56 -8.89
C VAL A 154 31.25 8.02 -9.42
N THR A 155 31.97 7.22 -8.63
CA THR A 155 33.35 6.81 -8.97
C THR A 155 33.42 5.52 -9.78
N LYS A 156 32.57 4.54 -9.47
CA LYS A 156 32.54 3.21 -10.11
C LYS A 156 31.46 3.09 -11.18
N LYS A 157 30.46 3.99 -11.20
CA LYS A 157 29.32 3.96 -12.14
C LYS A 157 28.54 2.65 -12.09
N ASN A 158 28.37 2.11 -10.88
CA ASN A 158 27.68 0.83 -10.64
C ASN A 158 26.14 0.96 -10.52
N ALA A 159 25.61 2.18 -10.39
CA ALA A 159 24.17 2.46 -10.40
C ALA A 159 23.89 3.85 -11.00
N PRO A 160 22.65 4.16 -11.41
CA PRO A 160 22.33 5.40 -12.11
C PRO A 160 22.39 6.63 -11.20
N LEU A 161 22.64 7.78 -11.84
CA LEU A 161 22.58 9.12 -11.27
C LEU A 161 21.36 9.88 -11.82
N PRO A 162 20.80 10.84 -11.06
CA PRO A 162 21.18 11.18 -9.68
C PRO A 162 20.82 10.08 -8.68
N GLN A 163 21.57 9.98 -7.58
CA GLN A 163 21.08 9.27 -6.40
C GLN A 163 20.04 10.14 -5.70
N PHE A 164 18.84 9.61 -5.48
CA PHE A 164 17.83 10.22 -4.64
C PHE A 164 17.94 9.66 -3.22
N THR A 165 17.82 10.52 -2.21
CA THR A 165 17.67 10.03 -0.83
C THR A 165 16.41 9.20 -0.67
N SER A 166 16.41 8.22 0.25
CA SER A 166 15.27 7.32 0.46
C SER A 166 14.73 7.29 1.90
N CYS A 167 15.26 8.12 2.79
CA CYS A 167 14.87 8.13 4.21
C CYS A 167 13.44 8.63 4.50
N CYS A 168 12.81 9.32 3.54
CA CYS A 168 11.42 9.81 3.64
C CYS A 168 10.44 8.79 3.00
N PRO A 169 9.63 8.06 3.78
CA PRO A 169 8.82 6.96 3.25
C PRO A 169 7.67 7.44 2.34
N ALA A 170 7.16 8.66 2.55
CA ALA A 170 6.15 9.23 1.66
C ALA A 170 6.74 9.60 0.30
N TRP A 171 8.02 9.98 0.25
CA TRP A 171 8.74 10.20 -1.01
C TRP A 171 8.99 8.86 -1.72
N VAL A 172 9.47 7.84 -1.01
CA VAL A 172 9.62 6.49 -1.57
C VAL A 172 8.31 6.02 -2.19
N LYS A 173 7.20 6.07 -1.43
CA LYS A 173 5.88 5.65 -1.94
C LYS A 173 5.41 6.49 -3.14
N TYR A 174 5.77 7.78 -3.19
CA TYR A 174 5.48 8.63 -4.33
C TYR A 174 6.25 8.18 -5.59
N VAL A 175 7.53 7.84 -5.46
CA VAL A 175 8.33 7.26 -6.56
C VAL A 175 7.75 5.93 -7.01
N GLU A 176 7.48 5.00 -6.09
CA GLU A 176 6.88 3.69 -6.40
C GLU A 176 5.58 3.83 -7.19
N THR A 177 4.76 4.86 -6.89
CA THR A 177 3.44 5.04 -7.51
C THR A 177 3.48 5.85 -8.82
N TYR A 178 4.28 6.92 -8.87
CA TYR A 178 4.20 7.91 -9.96
C TYR A 178 5.42 7.93 -10.88
N TYR A 179 6.56 7.44 -10.40
CA TYR A 179 7.84 7.47 -11.12
C TYR A 179 8.62 6.15 -10.91
N PRO A 180 8.00 4.97 -11.16
CA PRO A 180 8.66 3.70 -10.91
C PRO A 180 9.98 3.55 -11.69
N GLU A 181 10.13 4.25 -12.83
CA GLU A 181 11.37 4.30 -13.59
C GLU A 181 12.54 4.93 -12.82
N MET A 182 12.26 5.71 -11.77
CA MET A 182 13.26 6.33 -10.89
C MET A 182 13.59 5.47 -9.66
N ILE A 183 12.98 4.29 -9.49
CA ILE A 183 13.33 3.36 -8.40
C ILE A 183 14.84 3.02 -8.36
N PRO A 184 15.51 2.71 -9.49
CA PRO A 184 16.95 2.45 -9.50
C PRO A 184 17.81 3.64 -9.01
N ASN A 185 17.26 4.85 -9.06
CA ASN A 185 17.92 6.06 -8.62
C ASN A 185 17.76 6.31 -7.11
N LEU A 186 16.81 5.66 -6.41
CA LEU A 186 16.73 5.74 -4.95
C LEU A 186 17.96 5.08 -4.30
N SER A 187 18.47 5.70 -3.24
CA SER A 187 19.45 5.07 -2.35
C SER A 187 18.87 3.80 -1.75
N SER A 188 19.65 2.73 -1.78
CA SER A 188 19.27 1.46 -1.15
C SER A 188 19.37 1.50 0.38
N ALA A 189 20.08 2.48 0.95
CA ALA A 189 20.17 2.67 2.40
C ALA A 189 18.76 2.83 3.01
N LYS A 190 18.44 2.06 4.06
CA LYS A 190 17.21 2.24 4.82
C LYS A 190 17.20 3.60 5.51
N SER A 191 16.01 4.07 5.89
CA SER A 191 15.91 5.25 6.73
C SER A 191 16.56 5.04 8.11
N PRO A 192 16.83 6.11 8.88
CA PRO A 192 17.36 5.98 10.23
C PRO A 192 16.53 5.04 11.12
N ILE A 193 15.20 5.10 11.02
CA ILE A 193 14.31 4.19 11.76
C ILE A 193 14.41 2.75 11.23
N GLY A 194 14.47 2.57 9.91
CA GLY A 194 14.63 1.26 9.28
C GLY A 194 15.99 0.60 9.54
N MET A 195 17.04 1.39 9.78
CA MET A 195 18.36 0.90 10.21
C MET A 195 18.43 0.63 11.71
N GLN A 196 17.84 1.51 12.53
CA GLN A 196 17.88 1.36 13.98
C GLN A 196 17.11 0.13 14.45
N GLY A 197 15.97 -0.17 13.83
CA GLY A 197 15.14 -1.33 14.14
C GLY A 197 15.90 -2.65 14.23
N PRO A 198 16.50 -3.13 13.13
CA PRO A 198 17.25 -4.38 13.14
C PRO A 198 18.51 -4.28 14.02
N THR A 199 19.16 -3.12 14.11
CA THR A 199 20.34 -2.92 14.95
C THR A 199 20.00 -3.07 16.45
N ILE A 200 18.82 -2.60 16.88
CA ILE A 200 18.35 -2.77 18.26
C ILE A 200 18.08 -4.24 18.57
N LYS A 201 17.31 -4.93 17.71
CA LYS A 201 16.93 -6.32 17.97
C LYS A 201 18.09 -7.31 17.83
N THR A 202 19.21 -6.91 17.25
CA THR A 202 20.39 -7.79 17.09
C THR A 202 21.56 -7.33 17.96
N TYR A 203 22.24 -6.27 17.56
CA TYR A 203 23.47 -5.80 18.20
C TYR A 203 23.23 -5.23 19.60
N PHE A 204 22.21 -4.38 19.77
CA PHE A 204 21.87 -3.83 21.10
C PHE A 204 21.40 -4.92 22.06
N ALA A 205 20.46 -5.77 21.61
CA ALA A 205 19.96 -6.90 22.39
C ALA A 205 21.12 -7.78 22.90
N LYS A 206 22.05 -8.14 22.01
CA LYS A 206 23.25 -8.92 22.37
C LYS A 206 24.13 -8.20 23.38
N LYS A 207 24.41 -6.91 23.19
CA LYS A 207 25.28 -6.12 24.09
C LYS A 207 24.68 -5.90 25.48
N LYS A 208 23.36 -5.81 25.58
CA LYS A 208 22.63 -5.66 26.85
C LYS A 208 22.22 -6.99 27.48
N GLY A 209 22.42 -8.12 26.81
CA GLY A 209 22.01 -9.44 27.29
C GLY A 209 20.49 -9.62 27.33
N ILE A 210 19.77 -9.00 26.39
CA ILE A 210 18.31 -9.01 26.29
C ILE A 210 17.88 -10.03 25.22
N ASP A 211 16.84 -10.83 25.50
CA ASP A 211 16.19 -11.67 24.48
C ASP A 211 15.47 -10.78 23.46
N PRO A 212 15.84 -10.82 22.15
CA PRO A 212 15.19 -10.03 21.11
C PRO A 212 13.67 -10.20 21.04
N LYS A 213 13.11 -11.35 21.44
CA LYS A 213 11.65 -11.61 21.46
C LYS A 213 10.90 -10.83 22.55
N SER A 214 11.63 -10.38 23.56
CA SER A 214 11.07 -9.57 24.65
C SER A 214 11.04 -8.08 24.31
N ILE A 215 11.80 -7.65 23.29
CA ILE A 215 11.89 -6.24 22.89
C ILE A 215 10.62 -5.81 22.14
N VAL A 216 10.02 -4.73 22.64
CA VAL A 216 9.03 -3.92 21.93
C VAL A 216 9.72 -2.63 21.51
N ASN A 217 10.03 -2.53 20.22
CA ASN A 217 10.79 -1.44 19.65
C ASN A 217 9.87 -0.37 19.06
N VAL A 218 9.98 0.86 19.55
CA VAL A 218 9.06 1.96 19.27
C VAL A 218 9.82 3.16 18.73
N ALA A 219 9.38 3.73 17.60
CA ALA A 219 9.91 4.99 17.10
C ALA A 219 9.01 6.16 17.50
N LEU A 220 9.57 7.14 18.20
CA LEU A 220 8.95 8.44 18.44
C LEU A 220 9.39 9.44 17.35
N THR A 221 8.47 9.84 16.48
CA THR A 221 8.81 10.52 15.22
C THR A 221 7.80 11.61 14.83
N PRO A 222 8.20 12.69 14.12
CA PRO A 222 7.26 13.73 13.66
C PRO A 222 6.33 13.28 12.51
N CYS A 223 6.38 12.01 12.10
CA CYS A 223 5.89 11.56 10.80
C CYS A 223 4.84 10.44 10.93
N THR A 224 3.69 10.60 10.27
CA THR A 224 2.68 9.54 10.18
C THR A 224 3.08 8.45 9.17
N ALA A 225 3.82 8.80 8.11
CA ALA A 225 4.24 7.85 7.09
C ALA A 225 5.24 6.80 7.62
N LYS A 226 5.91 7.06 8.75
CA LYS A 226 6.73 6.04 9.43
C LYS A 226 5.90 4.85 9.92
N LYS A 227 4.63 5.06 10.28
CA LYS A 227 3.69 3.95 10.59
C LYS A 227 3.48 3.02 9.39
N PHE A 228 3.49 3.55 8.17
CA PHE A 228 3.45 2.75 6.94
C PHE A 228 4.80 2.06 6.69
N GLU A 229 5.91 2.78 6.82
CA GLU A 229 7.24 2.22 6.58
C GLU A 229 7.52 0.98 7.42
N ILE A 230 7.31 1.06 8.74
CA ILE A 230 7.57 -0.07 9.65
C ILE A 230 6.64 -1.27 9.43
N ARG A 231 5.69 -1.17 8.49
CA ARG A 231 4.75 -2.25 8.10
C ARG A 231 5.03 -2.81 6.71
N ARG A 232 6.00 -2.27 5.97
CA ARG A 232 6.41 -2.81 4.67
C ARG A 232 7.00 -4.21 4.85
N ASP A 233 6.67 -5.15 3.99
CA ASP A 233 6.96 -6.58 4.23
C ASP A 233 8.46 -6.85 4.44
N GLU A 234 9.32 -6.11 3.74
CA GLU A 234 10.77 -6.17 3.80
C GLU A 234 11.41 -5.54 5.07
N MET A 235 10.64 -4.92 5.96
CA MET A 235 11.13 -4.33 7.23
C MET A 235 11.18 -5.37 8.37
N ASN A 236 11.95 -6.43 8.14
CA ASN A 236 12.07 -7.62 9.00
C ASN A 236 13.51 -8.20 9.00
N ALA A 237 14.54 -7.40 8.78
CA ALA A 237 15.91 -7.90 8.65
C ALA A 237 16.42 -8.62 9.92
N SER A 238 16.01 -8.17 11.11
CA SER A 238 16.29 -8.86 12.37
C SER A 238 15.69 -10.27 12.43
N ALA A 239 14.51 -10.47 11.84
CA ALA A 239 13.87 -11.78 11.77
C ALA A 239 14.72 -12.76 10.97
N HIS A 240 15.18 -12.33 9.80
CA HIS A 240 16.05 -13.12 8.94
C HIS A 240 17.41 -13.40 9.59
N TYR A 241 18.02 -12.40 10.22
CA TYR A 241 19.31 -12.54 10.90
C TYR A 241 19.25 -13.52 12.08
N LEU A 242 18.17 -13.48 12.87
CA LEU A 242 18.01 -14.30 14.07
C LEU A 242 17.28 -15.63 13.83
N GLY A 243 16.70 -15.84 12.64
CA GLY A 243 15.85 -17.00 12.35
C GLY A 243 14.54 -17.02 13.16
N ILE A 244 13.95 -15.85 13.42
CA ILE A 244 12.72 -15.71 14.22
C ILE A 244 11.57 -15.26 13.32
N GLU A 245 10.75 -16.22 12.88
CA GLU A 245 9.59 -15.95 12.02
C GLU A 245 8.60 -14.97 12.66
N GLY A 246 8.07 -14.06 11.83
CA GLY A 246 7.08 -13.05 12.25
C GLY A 246 7.65 -11.86 13.05
N MET A 247 8.95 -11.83 13.36
CA MET A 247 9.58 -10.67 14.00
C MET A 247 9.62 -9.48 13.02
N ARG A 248 9.30 -8.29 13.54
CA ARG A 248 9.45 -7.02 12.82
C ARG A 248 10.67 -6.27 13.35
N ASP A 249 11.28 -5.42 12.53
CA ASP A 249 12.41 -4.58 12.98
C ASP A 249 11.97 -3.50 13.97
N MET A 250 10.79 -2.91 13.71
CA MET A 250 10.12 -1.91 14.53
C MET A 250 8.68 -2.37 14.77
N ASP A 251 8.18 -2.26 16.00
CA ASP A 251 6.85 -2.77 16.38
C ASP A 251 5.78 -1.67 16.32
N TYR A 252 6.12 -0.46 16.80
CA TYR A 252 5.19 0.68 16.83
C TYR A 252 5.86 2.01 16.47
N VAL A 253 5.06 2.98 16.08
CA VAL A 253 5.46 4.36 15.85
C VAL A 253 4.51 5.27 16.62
N ILE A 254 5.04 6.13 17.50
CA ILE A 254 4.25 7.18 18.15
C ILE A 254 4.66 8.53 17.61
N THR A 255 3.70 9.40 17.34
CA THR A 255 3.96 10.76 16.87
C THR A 255 4.22 11.75 18.02
N THR A 256 4.74 12.94 17.70
CA THR A 256 4.90 14.03 18.68
C THR A 256 3.59 14.38 19.37
N ARG A 257 2.49 14.49 18.60
CA ARG A 257 1.14 14.74 19.16
C ARG A 257 0.63 13.59 20.02
N GLU A 258 0.88 12.33 19.62
CA GLU A 258 0.53 11.16 20.43
C GLU A 258 1.23 11.15 21.78
N LEU A 259 2.55 11.43 21.83
CA LEU A 259 3.27 11.51 23.10
C LEU A 259 2.73 12.63 23.98
N ALA A 260 2.48 13.82 23.41
CA ALA A 260 1.92 14.93 24.15
C ALA A 260 0.52 14.62 24.70
N LYS A 261 -0.34 13.98 23.88
CA LYS A 261 -1.66 13.52 24.29
C LYS A 261 -1.58 12.52 25.43
N TRP A 262 -0.70 11.52 25.31
CA TRP A 262 -0.50 10.54 26.36
C TRP A 262 -0.05 11.19 27.68
N ALA A 263 0.95 12.08 27.63
CA ALA A 263 1.43 12.80 28.81
C ALA A 263 0.31 13.62 29.50
N LYS A 264 -0.52 14.31 28.71
CA LYS A 264 -1.67 15.07 29.21
C LYS A 264 -2.73 14.17 29.86
N GLU A 265 -2.99 12.99 29.27
CA GLU A 265 -3.92 12.00 29.82
C GLU A 265 -3.43 11.38 31.15
N GLU A 266 -2.12 11.23 31.32
CA GLU A 266 -1.50 10.79 32.60
C GLU A 266 -1.36 11.93 33.62
N GLY A 267 -1.78 13.16 33.29
CA GLY A 267 -1.66 14.32 34.17
C GLY A 267 -0.21 14.71 34.48
N ILE A 268 0.74 14.44 33.57
CA ILE A 268 2.15 14.77 33.77
C ILE A 268 2.39 16.25 33.47
N ASP A 269 2.86 17.00 34.47
CA ASP A 269 3.37 18.35 34.29
C ASP A 269 4.75 18.32 33.59
N PHE A 270 4.74 18.43 32.27
CA PHE A 270 5.93 18.41 31.43
C PHE A 270 6.91 19.55 31.74
N ALA A 271 6.40 20.74 32.06
CA ALA A 271 7.25 21.92 32.31
C ALA A 271 8.10 21.74 33.58
N SER A 272 7.56 21.03 34.58
CA SER A 272 8.25 20.71 35.83
C SER A 272 9.30 19.60 35.74
N LEU A 273 9.35 18.84 34.64
CA LEU A 273 10.29 17.73 34.51
C LEU A 273 11.74 18.24 34.48
N GLU A 274 12.60 17.61 35.27
CA GLU A 274 14.05 17.77 35.15
C GLU A 274 14.56 17.13 33.85
N ASP A 275 15.66 17.64 33.34
CA ASP A 275 16.27 17.12 32.11
C ASP A 275 16.94 15.77 32.40
N GLY A 276 16.56 14.74 31.65
CA GLY A 276 17.17 13.42 31.68
C GLY A 276 18.14 13.18 30.52
N GLU A 277 18.91 12.10 30.63
CA GLU A 277 19.86 11.67 29.60
C GLU A 277 19.41 10.38 28.93
N TYR A 278 19.76 10.21 27.65
CA TYR A 278 19.54 8.95 26.94
C TYR A 278 20.29 7.81 27.63
N ASP A 279 19.87 6.57 27.36
CA ASP A 279 20.68 5.44 27.78
C ASP A 279 22.04 5.46 27.10
N ASN A 280 23.04 4.99 27.85
CA ASN A 280 24.33 4.67 27.30
C ASN A 280 24.17 3.59 26.21
N PHE A 281 24.83 3.82 25.06
CA PHE A 281 24.83 3.02 23.85
C PHE A 281 23.59 3.19 22.97
N MET A 282 23.79 3.75 21.77
CA MET A 282 22.77 4.26 20.83
C MET A 282 22.00 5.49 21.32
N GLY A 283 22.58 6.23 22.27
CA GLY A 283 22.06 7.50 22.80
C GLY A 283 22.83 8.73 22.34
N GLU A 284 24.05 8.56 21.83
CA GLU A 284 24.91 9.64 21.34
C GLU A 284 24.89 9.74 19.80
N ALA A 285 24.92 10.96 19.29
CA ALA A 285 24.88 11.25 17.85
C ALA A 285 25.77 12.44 17.52
N SER A 286 26.12 12.59 16.25
CA SER A 286 26.77 13.78 15.73
C SER A 286 25.77 14.90 15.41
N GLY A 287 26.28 16.13 15.29
CA GLY A 287 25.50 17.26 14.79
C GLY A 287 24.96 17.05 13.36
N ALA A 288 25.63 16.24 12.54
CA ALA A 288 25.11 15.82 11.23
C ALA A 288 23.83 14.97 11.38
N GLY A 289 23.78 14.08 12.37
CA GLY A 289 22.56 13.32 12.71
C GLY A 289 21.43 14.20 13.26
N ILE A 290 21.74 15.31 13.95
CA ILE A 290 20.73 16.25 14.47
C ILE A 290 20.02 17.00 13.33
N ILE A 291 20.75 17.48 12.33
CA ILE A 291 20.17 18.32 11.27
C ILE A 291 19.30 17.54 10.27
N PHE A 292 19.26 16.19 10.32
CA PHE A 292 18.36 15.34 9.51
C PHE A 292 16.89 15.80 9.53
N GLY A 293 16.46 16.43 10.62
CA GLY A 293 15.10 16.93 10.76
C GLY A 293 14.74 18.07 9.80
N ASN A 294 15.74 18.75 9.23
CA ASN A 294 15.60 19.91 8.37
C ASN A 294 15.69 19.53 6.89
N THR A 295 14.96 20.23 6.03
CA THR A 295 15.22 20.20 4.58
C THR A 295 16.64 20.69 4.29
N GLY A 296 17.41 19.87 3.58
CA GLY A 296 18.83 20.07 3.28
C GLY A 296 19.78 19.52 4.33
N GLY A 297 19.28 19.05 5.47
CA GLY A 297 20.11 18.50 6.53
C GLY A 297 20.71 17.14 6.18
N VAL A 298 19.99 16.30 5.43
CA VAL A 298 20.51 15.01 4.96
C VAL A 298 21.61 15.24 3.92
N MET A 299 21.35 16.14 2.97
CA MET A 299 22.31 16.60 1.98
C MET A 299 23.58 17.14 2.66
N GLU A 300 23.45 18.07 3.60
CA GLU A 300 24.60 18.64 4.30
C GLU A 300 25.39 17.56 5.07
N ALA A 301 24.70 16.68 5.79
CA ALA A 301 25.31 15.58 6.53
C ALA A 301 26.04 14.57 5.63
N ALA A 302 25.43 14.20 4.50
CA ALA A 302 26.04 13.31 3.52
C ALA A 302 27.29 13.92 2.91
N LEU A 303 27.27 15.21 2.57
CA LEU A 303 28.41 15.91 1.99
C LEU A 303 29.57 16.07 2.97
N ARG A 304 29.31 16.30 4.26
CA ARG A 304 30.36 16.31 5.30
C ARG A 304 31.15 15.01 5.31
N THR A 305 30.49 13.86 5.15
CA THR A 305 31.13 12.53 5.11
C THR A 305 31.72 12.21 3.74
N ALA A 306 30.97 12.42 2.67
CA ALA A 306 31.40 12.11 1.32
C ALA A 306 32.66 12.87 0.92
N TYR A 307 32.80 14.12 1.37
CA TYR A 307 34.02 14.89 1.15
C TYR A 307 35.26 14.17 1.69
N GLU A 308 35.28 13.79 2.98
CA GLU A 308 36.45 13.11 3.55
C GLU A 308 36.71 11.75 2.91
N PHE A 309 35.65 11.02 2.57
CA PHE A 309 35.79 9.72 1.93
C PHE A 309 36.39 9.82 0.52
N ILE A 310 36.07 10.87 -0.24
CA ILE A 310 36.59 11.13 -1.58
C ILE A 310 38.00 11.73 -1.53
N THR A 311 38.19 12.82 -0.76
CA THR A 311 39.43 13.62 -0.79
C THR A 311 40.50 13.08 0.14
N LYS A 312 40.12 12.29 1.16
CA LYS A 312 40.96 11.91 2.31
C LYS A 312 41.43 13.10 3.15
N GLU A 313 40.83 14.28 2.94
CA GLU A 313 41.07 15.49 3.71
C GLU A 313 39.90 15.79 4.64
N LYS A 314 40.14 16.55 5.71
CA LYS A 314 39.07 16.96 6.62
C LYS A 314 38.05 17.85 5.92
N SER A 315 36.77 17.60 6.18
CA SER A 315 35.68 18.37 5.60
C SER A 315 35.84 19.85 5.99
N PRO A 316 35.86 20.79 5.04
CA PRO A 316 36.13 22.19 5.32
C PRO A 316 34.95 22.84 6.07
N GLU A 317 35.23 23.94 6.77
CA GLU A 317 34.25 24.62 7.64
C GLU A 317 32.96 25.00 6.91
N GLN A 318 33.05 25.31 5.61
CA GLN A 318 31.91 25.66 4.76
C GLN A 318 30.87 24.52 4.65
N LEU A 319 31.26 23.25 4.81
CA LEU A 319 30.31 22.12 4.82
C LEU A 319 29.51 22.00 6.12
N PHE A 320 29.88 22.75 7.16
CA PHE A 320 29.15 22.82 8.42
C PHE A 320 28.14 23.98 8.48
N ASN A 321 28.16 24.83 7.47
CA ASN A 321 27.17 25.87 7.23
C ASN A 321 26.94 26.02 5.73
N LEU A 322 26.41 24.96 5.13
CA LEU A 322 26.23 24.90 3.68
C LEU A 322 24.99 25.69 3.24
N THR A 323 25.11 27.02 3.29
CA THR A 323 24.02 27.97 3.00
C THR A 323 23.20 27.65 1.74
N PRO A 324 23.79 27.21 0.61
CA PRO A 324 23.03 26.88 -0.60
C PRO A 324 22.00 25.76 -0.45
N VAL A 325 22.17 24.85 0.52
CA VAL A 325 21.21 23.76 0.78
C VAL A 325 20.30 24.03 1.97
N ARG A 326 20.61 25.06 2.78
CA ARG A 326 19.77 25.57 3.86
C ARG A 326 18.68 26.49 3.31
N GLY A 327 17.76 26.92 4.18
CA GLY A 327 16.64 27.78 3.78
C GLY A 327 15.34 27.02 3.53
N TYR A 328 14.29 27.77 3.19
CA TYR A 328 12.90 27.31 3.14
C TYR A 328 12.31 27.34 1.72
N GLU A 329 13.13 27.51 0.70
CA GLU A 329 12.73 27.43 -0.70
C GLU A 329 12.41 25.96 -1.08
N GLY A 330 11.36 25.76 -1.89
CA GLY A 330 10.85 24.43 -2.24
C GLY A 330 11.81 23.57 -3.08
N VAL A 331 12.67 24.22 -3.86
CA VAL A 331 13.78 23.61 -4.60
C VAL A 331 15.00 24.50 -4.40
N LYS A 332 16.10 23.89 -3.97
CA LYS A 332 17.41 24.53 -3.81
C LYS A 332 18.41 23.75 -4.61
N GLU A 333 19.26 24.45 -5.35
CA GLU A 333 20.24 23.84 -6.25
C GLU A 333 21.62 24.43 -5.96
N ALA A 334 22.65 23.59 -6.02
CA ALA A 334 24.03 24.04 -5.88
C ALA A 334 24.98 23.13 -6.65
N THR A 335 26.17 23.65 -6.95
CA THR A 335 27.30 22.86 -7.41
C THR A 335 28.40 23.00 -6.36
N LEU A 336 28.87 21.86 -5.85
CA LEU A 336 29.96 21.82 -4.88
C LEU A 336 31.17 21.11 -5.45
N LYS A 337 32.33 21.72 -5.24
CA LYS A 337 33.60 21.11 -5.59
C LYS A 337 34.05 20.17 -4.48
N VAL A 338 34.14 18.88 -4.79
CA VAL A 338 34.59 17.82 -3.88
C VAL A 338 35.81 17.13 -4.51
N GLY A 339 37.00 17.56 -4.10
CA GLY A 339 38.23 17.20 -4.81
C GLY A 339 38.22 17.73 -6.26
N ASP A 340 38.36 16.83 -7.23
CA ASP A 340 38.30 17.15 -8.67
C ASP A 340 36.88 17.04 -9.26
N LEU A 341 35.88 16.69 -8.45
CA LEU A 341 34.50 16.50 -8.89
C LEU A 341 33.65 17.75 -8.64
N ASP A 342 32.95 18.22 -9.67
CA ASP A 342 31.87 19.21 -9.54
C ASP A 342 30.54 18.49 -9.29
N LEU A 343 30.15 18.41 -8.02
CA LEU A 343 28.94 17.72 -7.58
C LEU A 343 27.72 18.65 -7.67
N ASN A 344 26.96 18.52 -8.76
CA ASN A 344 25.63 19.12 -8.88
C ASN A 344 24.64 18.44 -7.94
N ILE A 345 23.99 19.22 -7.07
CA ILE A 345 23.06 18.73 -6.06
C ILE A 345 21.74 19.50 -6.08
N ALA A 346 20.68 18.85 -5.62
CA ALA A 346 19.41 19.50 -5.35
C ALA A 346 18.82 19.07 -4.01
N VAL A 347 18.14 20.00 -3.34
CA VAL A 347 17.33 19.74 -2.15
C VAL A 347 15.92 20.17 -2.45
N VAL A 348 15.00 19.23 -2.30
CA VAL A 348 13.59 19.42 -2.63
C VAL A 348 12.75 19.11 -1.42
N TYR A 349 11.77 19.96 -1.15
CA TYR A 349 10.64 19.55 -0.34
C TYR A 349 9.31 19.70 -1.07
N GLY A 350 8.36 18.85 -0.68
CA GLY A 350 7.08 18.71 -1.36
C GLY A 350 7.21 17.83 -2.60
N THR A 351 6.45 16.74 -2.64
CA THR A 351 6.48 15.81 -3.77
C THR A 351 5.96 16.44 -5.08
N ALA A 352 5.16 17.50 -5.00
CA ALA A 352 4.82 18.33 -6.17
C ALA A 352 6.04 19.02 -6.80
N ASN A 353 7.00 19.49 -5.99
CA ASN A 353 8.26 20.03 -6.50
C ASN A 353 9.19 18.90 -6.98
N ALA A 354 9.19 17.76 -6.29
CA ALA A 354 9.98 16.60 -6.69
C ALA A 354 9.59 16.10 -8.09
N GLY A 355 8.28 16.02 -8.39
CA GLY A 355 7.80 15.68 -9.73
C GLY A 355 8.34 16.63 -10.81
N LYS A 356 8.37 17.94 -10.55
CA LYS A 356 8.95 18.92 -11.49
C LYS A 356 10.45 18.71 -11.70
N VAL A 357 11.19 18.40 -10.64
CA VAL A 357 12.63 18.11 -10.72
C VAL A 357 12.89 16.84 -11.51
N ILE A 358 12.11 15.77 -11.28
CA ILE A 358 12.19 14.52 -12.04
C ILE A 358 11.91 14.76 -13.52
N GLU A 359 10.86 15.52 -13.85
CA GLU A 359 10.55 15.84 -15.25
C GLU A 359 11.66 16.65 -15.93
N GLY A 360 12.26 17.63 -15.22
CA GLY A 360 13.43 18.37 -15.73
C GLY A 360 14.66 17.48 -15.95
N ILE A 361 14.86 16.45 -15.11
CA ILE A 361 15.91 15.44 -15.30
C ILE A 361 15.62 14.59 -16.54
N LYS A 362 14.38 14.09 -16.69
CA LYS A 362 13.96 13.25 -17.82
C LYS A 362 14.06 13.96 -19.17
N GLN A 363 13.81 15.28 -19.18
CA GLN A 363 13.93 16.12 -20.37
C GLN A 363 15.38 16.54 -20.67
N GLY A 364 16.34 16.20 -19.80
CA GLY A 364 17.75 16.57 -19.96
C GLY A 364 18.06 18.04 -19.65
N GLU A 365 17.10 18.79 -19.10
CA GLU A 365 17.26 20.19 -18.71
C GLU A 365 18.12 20.35 -17.45
N LYS A 366 18.11 19.33 -16.59
CA LYS A 366 18.80 19.31 -15.31
C LYS A 366 19.67 18.05 -15.18
N GLN A 367 20.88 18.21 -14.68
CA GLN A 367 21.80 17.09 -14.38
C GLN A 367 22.31 17.21 -12.96
N TYR A 368 21.94 16.25 -12.12
CA TYR A 368 22.39 16.15 -10.72
C TYR A 368 23.12 14.83 -10.47
N HIS A 369 23.94 14.83 -9.44
CA HIS A 369 24.57 13.63 -8.89
C HIS A 369 23.82 13.15 -7.65
N PHE A 370 23.33 14.07 -6.81
CA PHE A 370 22.65 13.73 -5.57
C PHE A 370 21.48 14.67 -5.31
N VAL A 371 20.31 14.10 -4.98
CA VAL A 371 19.08 14.86 -4.75
C VAL A 371 18.42 14.42 -3.45
N GLU A 372 18.33 15.34 -2.50
CA GLU A 372 17.54 15.13 -1.28
C GLU A 372 16.07 15.45 -1.57
N VAL A 373 15.16 14.55 -1.18
CA VAL A 373 13.72 14.79 -1.28
C VAL A 373 13.01 14.52 0.05
N MET A 374 12.33 15.55 0.54
CA MET A 374 11.48 15.48 1.72
C MET A 374 10.03 15.80 1.35
N THR A 375 9.06 14.94 1.68
CA THR A 375 7.66 15.23 1.33
C THR A 375 7.08 16.46 2.04
N CYS A 376 7.51 16.75 3.26
CA CYS A 376 6.88 17.76 4.12
C CYS A 376 7.60 19.13 4.02
N PRO A 377 6.86 20.26 4.04
CA PRO A 377 7.47 21.59 4.05
C PRO A 377 8.45 21.79 5.22
N GLY A 378 9.68 22.21 4.92
CA GLY A 378 10.76 22.35 5.90
C GLY A 378 11.45 21.05 6.31
N GLY A 379 11.08 19.90 5.73
CA GLY A 379 11.59 18.58 6.12
C GLY A 379 10.74 17.91 7.20
N CYS A 380 11.35 17.00 7.95
CA CYS A 380 10.66 16.28 9.04
C CYS A 380 10.13 17.21 10.14
N ILE A 381 10.70 18.42 10.29
CA ILE A 381 10.20 19.47 11.19
C ILE A 381 8.72 19.81 10.96
N GLY A 382 8.26 19.72 9.71
CA GLY A 382 6.89 19.99 9.29
C GLY A 382 6.07 18.72 9.11
N GLY A 383 6.54 17.58 9.62
CA GLY A 383 5.93 16.27 9.45
C GLY A 383 4.47 16.20 9.93
N GLY A 384 3.70 15.28 9.33
CA GLY A 384 2.26 15.16 9.57
C GLY A 384 1.87 14.86 11.01
N GLY A 385 2.79 14.40 11.86
CA GLY A 385 2.57 14.07 13.28
C GLY A 385 3.05 15.15 14.27
N GLN A 386 3.50 16.31 13.78
CA GLN A 386 3.98 17.41 14.62
C GLN A 386 2.84 18.23 15.25
N PRO A 387 3.09 18.98 16.32
CA PRO A 387 2.10 19.91 16.88
C PRO A 387 1.58 20.86 15.80
N LYS A 388 0.27 21.14 15.87
CA LYS A 388 -0.41 22.05 14.96
C LYS A 388 -1.17 23.09 15.74
N ASP A 389 -0.91 24.35 15.40
CA ASP A 389 -1.70 25.49 15.83
C ASP A 389 -2.20 26.20 14.57
N ILE A 390 -3.51 26.19 14.36
CA ILE A 390 -4.13 26.79 13.18
C ILE A 390 -4.17 28.32 13.23
N MET A 391 -3.88 28.92 14.39
CA MET A 391 -3.86 30.36 14.59
C MET A 391 -2.49 30.98 14.32
N LYS A 392 -1.43 30.17 14.25
CA LYS A 392 -0.07 30.62 13.95
C LYS A 392 0.26 30.52 12.48
N ASP A 393 1.21 31.35 12.04
CA ASP A 393 1.88 31.17 10.76
C ASP A 393 2.73 29.89 10.80
N LYS A 394 2.34 28.91 9.99
CA LYS A 394 2.97 27.58 9.97
C LYS A 394 4.40 27.63 9.47
N ASP A 395 4.74 28.56 8.59
CA ASP A 395 6.08 28.67 8.03
C ASP A 395 7.04 29.30 9.04
N GLU A 396 6.59 30.29 9.81
CA GLU A 396 7.39 30.85 10.92
C GLU A 396 7.64 29.81 12.02
N VAL A 397 6.64 29.00 12.39
CA VAL A 397 6.82 27.88 13.31
C VAL A 397 7.86 26.88 12.77
N ARG A 398 7.79 26.50 11.49
CA ARG A 398 8.76 25.59 10.88
C ARG A 398 10.17 26.18 10.84
N LYS A 399 10.32 27.48 10.54
CA LYS A 399 11.61 28.19 10.58
C LYS A 399 12.21 28.20 11.98
N ALA A 400 11.41 28.45 13.02
CA ALA A 400 11.85 28.40 14.41
C ALA A 400 12.36 27.00 14.79
N ARG A 401 11.62 25.95 14.42
CA ARG A 401 12.06 24.56 14.64
C ARG A 401 13.31 24.20 13.83
N ILE A 402 13.45 24.70 12.59
CA ILE A 402 14.67 24.52 11.76
C ILE A 402 15.88 25.14 12.45
N ALA A 403 15.74 26.38 12.91
CA ALA A 403 16.79 27.10 13.61
C ALA A 403 17.23 26.35 14.88
N SER A 404 16.28 25.78 15.63
CA SER A 404 16.56 24.96 16.81
C SER A 404 17.56 23.83 16.54
N LEU A 405 17.38 23.07 15.46
CA LEU A 405 18.28 21.97 15.12
C LEU A 405 19.65 22.45 14.63
N TYR A 406 19.72 23.54 13.87
CA TYR A 406 21.01 24.10 13.45
C TYR A 406 21.79 24.68 14.63
N THR A 407 21.14 25.41 15.54
CA THR A 407 21.76 25.89 16.77
C THR A 407 22.32 24.73 17.61
N ARG A 408 21.61 23.59 17.64
CA ARG A 408 22.10 22.41 18.34
C ARG A 408 23.33 21.79 17.68
N ASP A 409 23.34 21.65 16.35
CA ASP A 409 24.51 21.17 15.60
C ASP A 409 25.74 22.08 15.80
N GLU A 410 25.55 23.41 15.77
CA GLU A 410 26.62 24.39 16.03
C GLU A 410 27.21 24.27 17.44
N ALA A 411 26.40 23.91 18.43
CA ALA A 411 26.84 23.73 19.81
C ALA A 411 27.57 22.40 20.06
N MET A 412 27.58 21.47 19.10
CA MET A 412 28.20 20.14 19.26
C MET A 412 29.65 20.12 18.80
N THR A 413 30.49 19.37 19.51
CA THR A 413 31.88 19.12 19.10
C THR A 413 31.93 18.06 18.00
N LEU A 414 31.18 16.97 18.16
CA LEU A 414 31.06 15.91 17.15
C LEU A 414 30.00 16.33 16.12
N ARG A 415 30.42 16.63 14.89
CA ARG A 415 29.54 17.15 13.82
C ARG A 415 29.60 16.38 12.50
N ARG A 416 30.30 15.24 12.48
CA ARG A 416 30.41 14.33 11.35
C ARG A 416 29.95 12.94 11.76
N SER A 417 29.14 12.31 10.92
CA SER A 417 28.57 10.99 11.22
C SER A 417 29.62 9.90 11.33
N HIS A 418 30.60 9.88 10.42
CA HIS A 418 31.67 8.87 10.40
C HIS A 418 32.71 9.05 11.53
N GLU A 419 32.65 10.14 12.30
CA GLU A 419 33.49 10.36 13.49
C GLU A 419 32.79 9.92 14.78
N ASN A 420 31.52 9.51 14.72
CA ASN A 420 30.78 9.05 15.89
C ASN A 420 31.42 7.75 16.41
N PRO A 421 31.97 7.74 17.65
CA PRO A 421 32.66 6.56 18.19
C PRO A 421 31.77 5.33 18.27
N GLU A 422 30.47 5.49 18.56
CA GLU A 422 29.55 4.36 18.62
C GLU A 422 29.30 3.75 17.23
N ILE A 423 29.32 4.56 16.17
CA ILE A 423 29.20 4.09 14.78
C ILE A 423 30.47 3.36 14.35
N ILE A 424 31.65 3.91 14.67
CA ILE A 424 32.93 3.25 14.39
C ILE A 424 32.96 1.86 15.02
N HIS A 425 32.67 1.77 16.33
CA HIS A 425 32.64 0.48 17.02
C HIS A 425 31.56 -0.47 16.48
N LEU A 426 30.39 0.04 16.11
CA LEU A 426 29.32 -0.76 15.50
C LEU A 426 29.81 -1.44 14.19
N TYR A 427 30.52 -0.71 13.34
CA TYR A 427 31.12 -1.33 12.14
C TYR A 427 32.24 -2.29 12.51
N GLU A 428 33.19 -1.91 13.36
CA GLU A 428 34.32 -2.78 13.73
C GLU A 428 33.88 -4.13 14.33
N GLU A 429 32.85 -4.12 15.17
CA GLU A 429 32.42 -5.30 15.91
C GLU A 429 31.30 -6.11 15.24
N PHE A 430 30.47 -5.47 14.40
CA PHE A 430 29.25 -6.07 13.88
C PHE A 430 29.14 -5.98 12.37
N TYR A 431 28.98 -4.79 11.80
CA TYR A 431 28.70 -4.64 10.36
C TYR A 431 29.95 -4.74 9.46
N GLY A 432 31.15 -4.79 10.02
CA GLY A 432 32.42 -4.78 9.31
C GLY A 432 32.76 -3.41 8.73
N LYS A 433 32.22 -3.11 7.55
CA LYS A 433 32.44 -1.84 6.84
C LYS A 433 31.15 -1.40 6.14
N PRO A 434 31.02 -0.13 5.74
CA PRO A 434 29.90 0.31 4.92
C PRO A 434 29.83 -0.50 3.62
N LEU A 435 28.63 -0.83 3.17
CA LEU A 435 28.37 -1.70 2.01
C LEU A 435 29.01 -3.10 2.12
N SER A 436 29.22 -3.61 3.34
CA SER A 436 29.54 -5.03 3.52
C SER A 436 28.32 -5.91 3.26
N GLU A 437 28.52 -7.21 3.01
CA GLU A 437 27.40 -8.15 2.82
C GLU A 437 26.40 -8.14 3.99
N LEU A 438 26.89 -8.01 5.23
CA LEU A 438 26.00 -7.94 6.39
C LEU A 438 25.32 -6.57 6.50
N ALA A 439 26.04 -5.48 6.22
CA ALA A 439 25.47 -4.14 6.19
C ALA A 439 24.37 -4.04 5.13
N GLU A 440 24.61 -4.53 3.91
CA GLU A 440 23.61 -4.59 2.83
C GLU A 440 22.36 -5.37 3.25
N LYS A 441 22.52 -6.57 3.82
CA LYS A 441 21.36 -7.38 4.27
C LYS A 441 20.55 -6.73 5.39
N MET A 442 21.18 -5.96 6.27
CA MET A 442 20.55 -5.43 7.48
C MET A 442 20.07 -3.98 7.32
N LEU A 443 20.85 -3.17 6.63
CA LEU A 443 20.75 -1.72 6.55
C LEU A 443 20.29 -1.22 5.18
N HIS A 444 20.21 -2.08 4.16
CA HIS A 444 19.72 -1.72 2.83
C HIS A 444 18.40 -2.42 2.50
N THR A 445 17.68 -1.87 1.52
CA THR A 445 16.37 -2.35 1.06
C THR A 445 16.21 -2.12 -0.43
N SER A 446 15.21 -2.77 -1.02
CA SER A 446 14.72 -2.50 -2.36
C SER A 446 13.33 -1.88 -2.31
N TYR A 447 12.88 -1.36 -3.46
CA TYR A 447 11.55 -0.75 -3.63
C TYR A 447 10.83 -1.41 -4.81
N GLU A 448 9.53 -1.24 -4.88
CA GLU A 448 8.67 -1.94 -5.84
C GLU A 448 7.90 -0.96 -6.72
N ASP A 449 7.69 -1.31 -7.98
CA ASP A 449 6.74 -0.60 -8.84
C ASP A 449 5.33 -0.79 -8.30
N LYS A 450 4.62 0.32 -8.06
CA LYS A 450 3.23 0.39 -7.59
C LYS A 450 2.38 1.28 -8.49
N SER A 451 2.83 1.53 -9.73
CA SER A 451 2.14 2.40 -10.68
C SER A 451 0.81 1.84 -11.16
N GLU A 452 0.58 0.53 -11.04
CA GLU A 452 -0.70 -0.12 -11.26
C GLU A 452 -1.80 0.43 -10.34
N ILE A 453 -1.44 1.02 -9.18
CA ILE A 453 -2.41 1.69 -8.29
C ILE A 453 -3.13 2.84 -9.00
N LEU A 454 -2.45 3.55 -9.92
CA LEU A 454 -3.03 4.69 -10.64
C LEU A 454 -3.93 4.29 -11.80
N ASN A 455 -3.80 3.07 -12.30
CA ASN A 455 -4.57 2.55 -13.43
C ASN A 455 -4.99 1.12 -13.12
N ARG A 456 -5.71 0.94 -12.00
CA ARG A 456 -6.21 -0.38 -11.64
C ARG A 456 -7.25 -0.79 -12.68
N LYS A 457 -6.94 -1.85 -13.41
CA LYS A 457 -7.92 -2.57 -14.22
C LYS A 457 -8.74 -3.46 -13.30
N GLY A 458 -9.54 -2.83 -12.44
CA GLY A 458 -10.64 -3.51 -11.76
C GLY A 458 -11.93 -3.09 -12.44
N ASP A 459 -12.82 -4.04 -12.62
CA ASP A 459 -14.19 -3.82 -13.11
C ASP A 459 -14.80 -2.64 -12.35
N ILE A 460 -14.81 -1.46 -12.98
CA ILE A 460 -15.55 -0.32 -12.47
C ILE A 460 -16.98 -0.84 -12.35
N LYS A 461 -17.51 -0.93 -11.13
CA LYS A 461 -18.92 -1.23 -10.87
C LYS A 461 -19.76 -0.07 -11.44
N MET A 462 -19.90 -0.06 -12.76
CA MET A 462 -20.80 0.78 -13.50
C MET A 462 -22.21 0.38 -13.11
N SER A 463 -23.07 1.37 -12.85
CA SER A 463 -24.48 1.05 -12.65
C SER A 463 -25.00 0.39 -13.92
N LYS A 464 -25.54 -0.82 -13.79
CA LYS A 464 -26.22 -1.50 -14.90
C LYS A 464 -27.64 -0.92 -15.01
N TRP A 465 -27.97 -0.42 -16.19
CA TRP A 465 -29.29 0.05 -16.56
C TRP A 465 -29.87 -0.89 -17.60
N VAL A 466 -31.02 -1.50 -17.32
CA VAL A 466 -31.67 -2.43 -18.25
C VAL A 466 -32.87 -1.74 -18.89
N CYS A 467 -32.88 -1.69 -20.22
CA CYS A 467 -34.05 -1.26 -20.98
C CYS A 467 -35.19 -2.27 -20.76
N SER A 468 -36.28 -1.84 -20.13
CA SER A 468 -37.42 -2.71 -19.80
C SER A 468 -38.22 -3.18 -21.01
N ILE A 469 -37.88 -2.73 -22.22
CA ILE A 469 -38.58 -3.08 -23.46
C ILE A 469 -37.82 -4.15 -24.26
N CYS A 470 -36.50 -3.99 -24.42
CA CYS A 470 -35.70 -4.88 -25.27
C CYS A 470 -34.56 -5.60 -24.53
N GLY A 471 -34.37 -5.33 -23.23
CA GLY A 471 -33.33 -5.97 -22.44
C GLY A 471 -31.92 -5.44 -22.66
N TYR A 472 -31.74 -4.36 -23.45
CA TYR A 472 -30.42 -3.72 -23.61
C TYR A 472 -29.86 -3.31 -22.25
N VAL A 473 -28.67 -3.80 -21.90
CA VAL A 473 -27.94 -3.42 -20.70
C VAL A 473 -26.97 -2.30 -21.07
N HIS A 474 -27.08 -1.17 -20.38
CA HIS A 474 -26.12 -0.08 -20.45
C HIS A 474 -25.33 -0.03 -19.15
N GLU A 475 -24.02 0.02 -19.26
CA GLU A 475 -23.11 0.24 -18.15
C GLU A 475 -22.67 1.70 -18.16
N GLY A 476 -23.11 2.47 -17.17
CA GLY A 476 -22.94 3.92 -17.12
C GLY A 476 -23.42 4.52 -15.79
N GLU A 477 -22.93 5.69 -15.39
CA GLU A 477 -23.47 6.38 -14.20
C GLU A 477 -24.97 6.72 -14.36
N THR A 478 -25.41 6.96 -15.60
CA THR A 478 -26.78 7.33 -15.97
C THR A 478 -27.29 6.44 -17.12
N ALA A 479 -28.61 6.30 -17.23
CA ALA A 479 -29.22 5.64 -18.39
C ALA A 479 -28.96 6.46 -19.67
N PRO A 480 -28.78 5.80 -20.83
CA PRO A 480 -28.58 6.52 -22.09
C PRO A 480 -29.88 7.26 -22.48
N GLU A 481 -29.76 8.44 -23.09
CA GLU A 481 -30.91 9.29 -23.49
C GLU A 481 -31.95 8.53 -24.33
N GLN A 482 -31.46 7.60 -25.15
CA GLN A 482 -32.28 6.71 -25.96
C GLN A 482 -31.63 5.33 -26.02
N CYS A 483 -32.44 4.28 -25.92
CA CYS A 483 -31.97 2.91 -26.07
C CYS A 483 -31.34 2.70 -27.46
N PRO A 484 -30.06 2.30 -27.55
CA PRO A 484 -29.39 2.10 -28.83
C PRO A 484 -30.06 1.06 -29.73
N LEU A 485 -30.68 0.04 -29.12
CA LEU A 485 -31.38 -1.05 -29.82
C LEU A 485 -32.81 -0.68 -30.22
N CYS A 486 -33.70 -0.43 -29.26
CA CYS A 486 -35.13 -0.26 -29.54
C CYS A 486 -35.57 1.20 -29.70
N LYS A 487 -34.65 2.15 -29.61
CA LYS A 487 -34.88 3.60 -29.78
C LYS A 487 -35.91 4.20 -28.82
N GLN A 488 -36.23 3.52 -27.73
CA GLN A 488 -37.11 4.04 -26.68
C GLN A 488 -36.35 5.01 -25.76
N PRO A 489 -37.03 6.02 -25.18
CA PRO A 489 -36.37 7.06 -24.37
C PRO A 489 -35.79 6.52 -23.06
N ALA A 490 -34.87 7.26 -22.44
CA ALA A 490 -34.22 6.92 -21.17
C ALA A 490 -35.18 6.47 -20.05
N SER A 491 -36.43 6.94 -20.06
CA SER A 491 -37.46 6.58 -19.07
C SER A 491 -37.79 5.09 -19.01
N VAL A 492 -37.46 4.31 -20.04
CA VAL A 492 -37.67 2.85 -20.02
C VAL A 492 -36.50 2.08 -19.39
N PHE A 493 -35.42 2.75 -18.99
CA PHE A 493 -34.31 2.10 -18.31
C PHE A 493 -34.56 1.99 -16.81
N LYS A 494 -34.41 0.78 -16.28
CA LYS A 494 -34.43 0.53 -14.84
C LYS A 494 -33.00 0.35 -14.35
N LYS A 495 -32.65 1.08 -13.29
CA LYS A 495 -31.39 0.86 -12.58
C LYS A 495 -31.47 -0.49 -11.88
N VAL A 496 -30.46 -1.33 -12.07
CA VAL A 496 -30.32 -2.56 -11.28
C VAL A 496 -29.91 -2.15 -9.87
N GLU A 497 -30.83 -2.27 -8.91
CA GLU A 497 -30.51 -2.06 -7.49
C GLU A 497 -29.63 -3.22 -7.00
N GLU A 498 -28.54 -2.90 -6.27
CA GLU A 498 -27.71 -3.94 -5.65
C GLU A 498 -28.59 -4.77 -4.71
N SER A 499 -28.70 -6.06 -5.03
CA SER A 499 -29.42 -7.01 -4.20
C SER A 499 -28.76 -7.12 -2.82
N PRO A 500 -29.53 -7.39 -1.76
CA PRO A 500 -28.97 -7.66 -0.43
C PRO A 500 -27.88 -8.73 -0.53
N ALA A 501 -26.84 -8.61 0.31
CA ALA A 501 -25.69 -9.50 0.34
C ALA A 501 -26.12 -10.99 0.26
N LYS A 502 -25.71 -11.68 -0.82
CA LYS A 502 -26.12 -13.07 -1.13
C LYS A 502 -25.70 -14.08 -0.04
N SER A 503 -24.66 -13.75 0.75
CA SER A 503 -24.18 -14.57 1.86
C SER A 503 -23.89 -13.72 3.09
N LYS A 504 -24.05 -14.34 4.27
CA LYS A 504 -23.63 -13.76 5.56
C LYS A 504 -22.11 -13.58 5.68
N TYR A 505 -21.34 -14.14 4.76
CA TYR A 505 -19.88 -14.01 4.71
C TYR A 505 -19.42 -12.85 3.79
N ALA A 506 -20.35 -12.16 3.12
CA ALA A 506 -20.02 -11.11 2.16
C ALA A 506 -19.08 -10.04 2.73
N GLY A 507 -18.02 -9.73 2.00
CA GLY A 507 -16.99 -8.75 2.36
C GLY A 507 -15.96 -9.25 3.39
N THR A 508 -16.00 -10.52 3.81
CA THR A 508 -15.07 -11.06 4.80
C THR A 508 -13.93 -11.86 4.15
N LYS A 509 -12.82 -12.04 4.87
CA LYS A 509 -11.77 -13.01 4.49
C LYS A 509 -12.33 -14.43 4.32
N THR A 510 -13.38 -14.78 5.07
CA THR A 510 -14.03 -16.09 4.97
C THR A 510 -14.72 -16.28 3.62
N GLU A 511 -15.35 -15.25 3.06
CA GLU A 511 -15.91 -15.33 1.70
C GLU A 511 -14.82 -15.56 0.66
N LYS A 512 -13.68 -14.85 0.77
CA LYS A 512 -12.52 -15.10 -0.10
C LYS A 512 -12.03 -16.56 0.00
N ASN A 513 -11.91 -17.08 1.22
CA ASN A 513 -11.52 -18.48 1.45
C ASN A 513 -12.54 -19.46 0.84
N LEU A 514 -13.84 -19.15 0.88
CA LEU A 514 -14.88 -20.00 0.28
C LEU A 514 -14.79 -20.02 -1.25
N TRP A 515 -14.51 -18.88 -1.89
CA TRP A 515 -14.25 -18.81 -3.33
C TRP A 515 -12.98 -19.56 -3.73
N GLU A 516 -11.90 -19.41 -2.96
CA GLU A 516 -10.65 -20.16 -3.16
C GLU A 516 -10.87 -21.67 -3.02
N ALA A 517 -11.61 -22.11 -2.01
CA ALA A 517 -11.98 -23.51 -1.83
C ALA A 517 -12.84 -24.02 -3.00
N PHE A 518 -13.87 -23.29 -3.40
CA PHE A 518 -14.71 -23.67 -4.55
C PHE A 518 -13.89 -23.83 -5.84
N ALA A 519 -12.99 -22.89 -6.13
CA ALA A 519 -12.12 -22.96 -7.29
C ALA A 519 -11.16 -24.17 -7.21
N GLY A 520 -10.55 -24.40 -6.05
CA GLY A 520 -9.66 -25.54 -5.81
C GLY A 520 -10.34 -26.89 -6.05
N GLU A 521 -11.52 -27.10 -5.47
CA GLU A 521 -12.29 -28.34 -5.62
C GLU A 521 -12.79 -28.54 -7.06
N SER A 522 -13.20 -27.45 -7.73
CA SER A 522 -13.64 -27.49 -9.14
C SER A 522 -12.50 -27.90 -10.07
N GLN A 523 -11.29 -27.38 -9.83
CA GLN A 523 -10.10 -27.79 -10.57
C GLN A 523 -9.71 -29.25 -10.27
N ALA A 524 -9.79 -29.68 -9.00
CA ALA A 524 -9.45 -31.05 -8.59
C ALA A 524 -10.37 -32.08 -9.26
N ARG A 525 -11.68 -31.86 -9.25
CA ARG A 525 -12.68 -32.68 -9.96
C ARG A 525 -12.29 -32.93 -11.43
N ASN A 526 -12.01 -31.86 -12.16
CA ASN A 526 -11.71 -31.95 -13.58
C ASN A 526 -10.36 -32.65 -13.84
N LYS A 527 -9.31 -32.31 -13.08
CA LYS A 527 -8.00 -32.98 -13.15
C LYS A 527 -8.14 -34.48 -12.94
N TYR A 528 -8.82 -34.92 -11.89
CA TYR A 528 -8.98 -36.34 -11.60
C TYR A 528 -9.80 -37.06 -12.66
N THR A 529 -10.82 -36.42 -13.24
CA THR A 529 -11.56 -36.97 -14.40
C THR A 529 -10.64 -37.18 -15.61
N TYR A 530 -9.73 -36.25 -15.87
CA TYR A 530 -8.74 -36.38 -16.95
C TYR A 530 -7.70 -37.46 -16.64
N PHE A 531 -7.22 -37.54 -15.41
CA PHE A 531 -6.27 -38.57 -14.97
C PHE A 531 -6.88 -39.97 -15.04
N ALA A 532 -8.16 -40.12 -14.72
CA ALA A 532 -8.89 -41.37 -14.90
C ALA A 532 -8.87 -41.83 -16.37
N SER A 533 -9.04 -40.90 -17.31
CA SER A 533 -9.00 -41.21 -18.74
C SER A 533 -7.61 -41.69 -19.19
N VAL A 534 -6.53 -41.12 -18.64
CA VAL A 534 -5.15 -41.57 -18.89
C VAL A 534 -4.91 -42.95 -18.29
N ALA A 535 -5.29 -43.17 -17.02
CA ALA A 535 -5.15 -44.45 -16.35
C ALA A 535 -5.91 -45.57 -17.08
N LYS A 536 -7.13 -45.27 -17.55
CA LYS A 536 -7.94 -46.20 -18.34
C LYS A 536 -7.30 -46.55 -19.68
N LYS A 537 -6.78 -45.56 -20.42
CA LYS A 537 -6.04 -45.80 -21.67
C LYS A 537 -4.78 -46.66 -21.46
N ALA A 538 -4.16 -46.56 -20.28
CA ALA A 538 -3.01 -47.37 -19.90
C ALA A 538 -3.39 -48.77 -19.34
N GLY A 539 -4.69 -49.12 -19.28
CA GLY A 539 -5.17 -50.41 -18.79
C GLY A 539 -5.34 -50.51 -17.26
N TYR A 540 -5.14 -49.43 -16.52
CA TYR A 540 -5.28 -49.40 -15.06
C TYR A 540 -6.71 -49.02 -14.64
N GLU A 541 -7.68 -49.91 -14.90
CA GLU A 541 -9.11 -49.67 -14.65
C GLU A 541 -9.42 -49.35 -13.18
N GLN A 542 -8.76 -49.99 -12.21
CA GLN A 542 -8.97 -49.70 -10.79
C GLN A 542 -8.51 -48.28 -10.40
N ILE A 543 -7.35 -47.85 -10.92
CA ILE A 543 -6.83 -46.50 -10.66
C ILE A 543 -7.76 -45.45 -11.31
N ALA A 544 -8.26 -45.73 -12.51
CA ALA A 544 -9.24 -44.89 -13.17
C ALA A 544 -10.54 -44.75 -12.34
N ALA A 545 -11.04 -45.87 -11.80
CA ALA A 545 -12.22 -45.86 -10.94
C ALA A 545 -12.02 -45.05 -9.66
N LEU A 546 -10.84 -45.15 -9.02
CA LEU A 546 -10.51 -44.35 -7.84
C LEU A 546 -10.42 -42.85 -8.17
N PHE A 547 -9.80 -42.47 -9.29
CA PHE A 547 -9.78 -41.08 -9.72
C PHE A 547 -11.19 -40.52 -9.96
N LEU A 548 -12.09 -41.30 -10.59
CA LEU A 548 -13.48 -40.88 -10.79
C LEU A 548 -14.24 -40.76 -9.47
N GLN A 549 -14.05 -41.69 -8.54
CA GLN A 549 -14.63 -41.62 -7.21
C GLN A 549 -14.19 -40.35 -6.47
N THR A 550 -12.89 -40.03 -6.50
CA THR A 550 -12.39 -38.79 -5.89
C THR A 550 -12.94 -37.57 -6.60
N ALA A 551 -13.03 -37.56 -7.94
CA ALA A 551 -13.64 -36.46 -8.69
C ALA A 551 -15.09 -36.19 -8.27
N ASP A 552 -15.87 -37.23 -8.00
CA ASP A 552 -17.22 -37.11 -7.46
C ASP A 552 -17.24 -36.57 -6.02
N ASN A 553 -16.23 -36.88 -5.21
CA ASN A 553 -16.09 -36.28 -3.87
C ASN A 553 -15.79 -34.78 -3.95
N GLU A 554 -14.87 -34.35 -4.81
CA GLU A 554 -14.55 -32.92 -4.97
C GLU A 554 -15.73 -32.14 -5.55
N LYS A 555 -16.55 -32.77 -6.40
CA LYS A 555 -17.82 -32.18 -6.85
C LYS A 555 -18.75 -31.86 -5.68
N GLU A 556 -18.88 -32.77 -4.71
CA GLU A 556 -19.71 -32.54 -3.53
C GLU A 556 -19.07 -31.51 -2.58
N HIS A 557 -17.74 -31.49 -2.43
CA HIS A 557 -17.04 -30.44 -1.69
C HIS A 557 -17.29 -29.05 -2.30
N ALA A 558 -17.09 -28.89 -3.61
CA ALA A 558 -17.35 -27.64 -4.32
C ALA A 558 -18.79 -27.16 -4.09
N LYS A 559 -19.77 -28.08 -4.12
CA LYS A 559 -21.18 -27.76 -3.86
C LYS A 559 -21.43 -27.24 -2.43
N LEU A 560 -20.73 -27.74 -1.42
CA LEU A 560 -20.83 -27.23 -0.04
C LEU A 560 -20.44 -25.75 0.02
N TRP A 561 -19.33 -25.39 -0.63
CA TRP A 561 -18.80 -24.03 -0.66
C TRP A 561 -19.68 -23.10 -1.48
N PHE A 562 -20.09 -23.53 -2.68
CA PHE A 562 -20.97 -22.76 -3.56
C PHE A 562 -22.33 -22.48 -2.91
N LYS A 563 -22.86 -23.44 -2.15
CA LYS A 563 -24.07 -23.23 -1.33
C LYS A 563 -23.85 -22.25 -0.18
N ALA A 564 -22.68 -22.28 0.48
CA ALA A 564 -22.36 -21.35 1.57
C ALA A 564 -22.18 -19.90 1.08
N LEU A 565 -21.74 -19.74 -0.17
CA LEU A 565 -21.66 -18.47 -0.90
C LEU A 565 -23.04 -17.92 -1.32
N GLY A 566 -24.10 -18.72 -1.23
CA GLY A 566 -25.45 -18.28 -1.59
C GLY A 566 -25.67 -18.18 -3.11
N GLU A 567 -24.86 -18.88 -3.91
CA GLU A 567 -24.89 -18.79 -5.38
C GLU A 567 -25.81 -19.83 -6.05
N LEU A 568 -26.54 -20.63 -5.27
CA LEU A 568 -27.55 -21.56 -5.78
C LEU A 568 -28.94 -20.93 -5.71
N GLY A 569 -29.41 -20.40 -6.84
CA GLY A 569 -30.75 -19.84 -7.00
C GLY A 569 -31.78 -20.85 -7.54
N ASP A 570 -32.93 -20.35 -7.97
CA ASP A 570 -33.91 -21.11 -8.76
C ASP A 570 -33.45 -21.31 -10.22
N THR A 571 -34.24 -22.02 -11.03
CA THR A 571 -33.87 -22.32 -12.43
C THR A 571 -33.67 -21.05 -13.27
N ALA A 572 -34.49 -20.02 -13.09
CA ALA A 572 -34.38 -18.78 -13.85
C ALA A 572 -33.14 -18.00 -13.41
N GLU A 573 -32.93 -17.86 -12.09
CA GLU A 573 -31.75 -17.21 -11.52
C GLU A 573 -30.45 -17.90 -11.98
N ASN A 574 -30.41 -19.23 -11.95
CA ASN A 574 -29.23 -19.99 -12.38
C ASN A 574 -28.98 -19.89 -13.89
N LEU A 575 -30.03 -19.84 -14.72
CA LEU A 575 -29.90 -19.65 -16.18
C LEU A 575 -29.40 -18.24 -16.52
N LEU A 576 -29.88 -17.22 -15.79
CA LEU A 576 -29.39 -15.85 -15.93
C LEU A 576 -27.92 -15.76 -15.52
N HIS A 577 -27.57 -16.31 -14.36
CA HIS A 577 -26.19 -16.33 -13.87
C HIS A 577 -25.25 -17.06 -14.84
N ALA A 578 -25.67 -18.20 -15.39
CA ALA A 578 -24.91 -18.90 -16.43
C ALA A 578 -24.73 -18.01 -17.67
N ALA A 579 -25.80 -17.40 -18.20
CA ALA A 579 -25.70 -16.53 -19.37
C ALA A 579 -24.77 -15.32 -19.15
N GLU A 580 -24.78 -14.73 -17.97
CA GLU A 580 -23.90 -13.61 -17.62
C GLU A 580 -22.44 -14.04 -17.47
N GLY A 581 -22.18 -15.21 -16.88
CA GLY A 581 -20.84 -15.80 -16.80
C GLY A 581 -20.27 -16.06 -18.19
N GLU A 582 -21.01 -16.76 -19.05
CA GLU A 582 -20.61 -17.03 -20.43
C GLU A 582 -20.34 -15.73 -21.21
N ASN A 583 -21.18 -14.69 -21.02
CA ASN A 583 -20.97 -13.39 -21.64
C ASN A 583 -19.64 -12.75 -21.23
N ALA A 584 -19.33 -12.73 -19.93
CA ALA A 584 -18.07 -12.20 -19.42
C ALA A 584 -16.87 -13.01 -19.96
N GLU A 585 -17.02 -14.33 -20.08
CA GLU A 585 -15.97 -15.19 -20.62
C GLU A 585 -15.61 -14.85 -22.07
N TRP A 586 -16.58 -14.68 -22.97
CA TRP A 586 -16.26 -14.42 -24.38
C TRP A 586 -16.02 -12.95 -24.73
N THR A 587 -16.63 -12.00 -24.00
CA THR A 587 -16.47 -10.56 -24.29
C THR A 587 -15.18 -9.98 -23.71
N ASP A 588 -14.71 -10.52 -22.58
CA ASP A 588 -13.53 -10.02 -21.88
C ASP A 588 -12.49 -11.11 -21.65
N MET A 589 -12.79 -12.16 -20.86
CA MET A 589 -11.77 -13.10 -20.38
C MET A 589 -10.95 -13.75 -21.50
N TYR A 590 -11.61 -14.49 -22.41
CA TYR A 590 -10.93 -15.18 -23.51
C TYR A 590 -10.48 -14.22 -24.61
N ALA A 591 -11.17 -13.08 -24.79
CA ALA A 591 -10.73 -12.05 -25.73
C ALA A 591 -9.39 -11.46 -25.31
N ARG A 592 -9.27 -11.02 -24.06
CA ARG A 592 -8.04 -10.51 -23.46
C ARG A 592 -6.93 -11.55 -23.44
N MET A 593 -7.21 -12.79 -23.01
CA MET A 593 -6.22 -13.87 -22.99
C MET A 593 -5.68 -14.20 -24.38
N ALA A 594 -6.51 -14.07 -25.42
CA ALA A 594 -6.06 -14.26 -26.79
C ALA A 594 -5.08 -13.16 -27.23
N ASP A 595 -5.35 -11.92 -26.88
CA ASP A 595 -4.50 -10.79 -27.25
C ASP A 595 -3.18 -10.81 -26.47
N GLU A 596 -3.22 -11.11 -25.17
CA GLU A 596 -2.03 -11.32 -24.33
C GLU A 596 -1.16 -12.47 -24.88
N ALA A 597 -1.76 -13.61 -25.24
CA ALA A 597 -1.02 -14.74 -25.82
C ALA A 597 -0.37 -14.38 -27.18
N GLU A 598 -0.99 -13.51 -27.98
CA GLU A 598 -0.42 -13.02 -29.23
C GLU A 598 0.79 -12.10 -28.97
N GLU A 599 0.66 -11.17 -28.01
CA GLU A 599 1.73 -10.24 -27.61
C GLU A 599 2.96 -10.97 -27.06
N GLU A 600 2.75 -12.07 -26.32
CA GLU A 600 3.82 -12.91 -25.78
C GLU A 600 4.44 -13.88 -26.81
N GLY A 601 3.89 -13.93 -28.04
CA GLY A 601 4.42 -14.76 -29.13
C GLY A 601 3.89 -16.20 -29.16
N PHE A 602 2.69 -16.45 -28.63
CA PHE A 602 1.98 -17.74 -28.63
C PHE A 602 0.73 -17.75 -29.54
N PRO A 603 0.89 -17.59 -30.88
CA PRO A 603 -0.25 -17.41 -31.80
C PRO A 603 -1.20 -18.62 -31.88
N GLU A 604 -0.70 -19.84 -31.67
CA GLU A 604 -1.56 -21.03 -31.65
C GLU A 604 -2.52 -21.03 -30.46
N LEU A 605 -2.03 -20.58 -29.29
CA LEU A 605 -2.85 -20.51 -28.09
C LEU A 605 -3.83 -19.33 -28.18
N ALA A 606 -3.40 -18.21 -28.75
CA ALA A 606 -4.29 -17.08 -29.06
C ALA A 606 -5.46 -17.51 -29.97
N ALA A 607 -5.18 -18.28 -31.02
CA ALA A 607 -6.21 -18.83 -31.90
C ALA A 607 -7.17 -19.78 -31.15
N GLN A 608 -6.66 -20.59 -30.23
CA GLN A 608 -7.49 -21.45 -29.39
C GLN A 608 -8.41 -20.63 -28.47
N PHE A 609 -7.90 -19.61 -27.78
CA PHE A 609 -8.72 -18.74 -26.93
C PHE A 609 -9.83 -18.05 -27.71
N ARG A 610 -9.54 -17.53 -28.92
CA ARG A 610 -10.58 -16.96 -29.81
C ARG A 610 -11.61 -18.00 -30.23
N GLY A 611 -11.18 -19.23 -30.48
CA GLY A 611 -12.07 -20.35 -30.78
C GLY A 611 -13.00 -20.68 -29.62
N VAL A 612 -12.48 -20.71 -28.39
CA VAL A 612 -13.28 -20.94 -27.18
C VAL A 612 -14.25 -19.78 -26.95
N ALA A 613 -13.81 -18.53 -27.07
CA ALA A 613 -14.70 -17.35 -26.97
C ALA A 613 -15.91 -17.45 -27.92
N ALA A 614 -15.69 -17.89 -29.17
CA ALA A 614 -16.78 -18.08 -30.12
C ALA A 614 -17.78 -19.17 -29.70
N ILE A 615 -17.33 -20.17 -28.94
CA ILE A 615 -18.17 -21.24 -28.37
C ILE A 615 -18.96 -20.73 -27.16
N GLU A 616 -18.31 -20.04 -26.22
CA GLU A 616 -18.98 -19.51 -25.01
C GLU A 616 -20.09 -18.50 -25.39
N LYS A 617 -19.91 -17.76 -26.50
CA LYS A 617 -21.00 -16.95 -27.07
C LYS A 617 -22.25 -17.77 -27.41
N LEU A 618 -22.10 -18.97 -27.96
CA LEU A 618 -23.22 -19.87 -28.24
C LEU A 618 -23.84 -20.44 -26.96
N HIS A 619 -23.06 -20.58 -25.89
CA HIS A 619 -23.59 -20.94 -24.57
C HIS A 619 -24.45 -19.83 -23.99
N GLU A 620 -23.99 -18.57 -24.03
CA GLU A 620 -24.80 -17.42 -23.64
C GLU A 620 -26.14 -17.40 -24.39
N GLU A 621 -26.09 -17.47 -25.73
CA GLU A 621 -27.29 -17.44 -26.58
C GLU A 621 -28.28 -18.56 -26.19
N ARG A 622 -27.75 -19.76 -25.90
CA ARG A 622 -28.55 -20.90 -25.43
C ARG A 622 -29.20 -20.61 -24.08
N TYR A 623 -28.44 -20.16 -23.08
CA TYR A 623 -28.97 -19.92 -21.75
C TYR A 623 -29.99 -18.78 -21.73
N ARG A 624 -29.78 -17.70 -22.50
CA ARG A 624 -30.78 -16.63 -22.66
C ARG A 624 -32.07 -17.14 -23.31
N ALA A 625 -31.98 -17.99 -24.32
CA ALA A 625 -33.17 -18.59 -24.94
C ALA A 625 -33.93 -19.51 -23.97
N LEU A 626 -33.21 -20.29 -23.14
CA LEU A 626 -33.80 -21.12 -22.10
C LEU A 626 -34.43 -20.28 -20.99
N LEU A 627 -33.76 -19.24 -20.52
CA LEU A 627 -34.27 -18.30 -19.52
C LEU A 627 -35.59 -17.69 -20.00
N LYS A 628 -35.61 -17.19 -21.24
CA LYS A 628 -36.82 -16.66 -21.85
C LYS A 628 -37.96 -17.67 -21.82
N ASN A 629 -37.72 -18.93 -22.18
CA ASN A 629 -38.75 -19.98 -22.13
C ASN A 629 -39.27 -20.22 -20.71
N VAL A 630 -38.41 -20.14 -19.68
CA VAL A 630 -38.80 -20.28 -18.27
C VAL A 630 -39.68 -19.11 -17.85
N GLU A 631 -39.27 -17.88 -18.16
CA GLU A 631 -40.00 -16.65 -17.79
C GLU A 631 -41.35 -16.52 -18.52
N THR A 632 -41.43 -16.96 -19.78
CA THR A 632 -42.68 -16.93 -20.58
C THR A 632 -43.56 -18.17 -20.39
N MET A 633 -43.16 -19.11 -19.51
CA MET A 633 -43.82 -20.41 -19.31
C MET A 633 -43.93 -21.24 -20.61
N GLU A 634 -43.01 -21.04 -21.55
CA GLU A 634 -42.96 -21.73 -22.83
C GLU A 634 -42.09 -23.01 -22.80
N VAL A 635 -41.65 -23.46 -21.63
CA VAL A 635 -40.87 -24.71 -21.48
C VAL A 635 -41.69 -25.93 -21.93
N PHE A 636 -42.97 -25.98 -21.51
CA PHE A 636 -43.89 -27.09 -21.79
C PHE A 636 -45.12 -26.64 -22.59
N LYS A 637 -45.08 -25.43 -23.15
CA LYS A 637 -46.15 -24.82 -23.94
C LYS A 637 -45.56 -24.03 -25.09
N LYS A 638 -46.13 -24.13 -26.28
CA LYS A 638 -45.74 -23.31 -27.44
C LYS A 638 -46.96 -22.61 -28.02
N SER A 639 -46.72 -21.50 -28.73
CA SER A 639 -47.79 -20.70 -29.36
C SER A 639 -48.52 -21.44 -30.49
N GLY A 640 -47.99 -22.57 -30.96
CA GLY A 640 -48.61 -23.46 -31.95
C GLY A 640 -48.50 -24.94 -31.57
N ILE A 641 -49.17 -25.80 -32.36
CA ILE A 641 -49.10 -27.26 -32.19
C ILE A 641 -47.65 -27.72 -32.42
N THR A 642 -47.10 -28.43 -31.45
CA THR A 642 -45.73 -28.94 -31.47
C THR A 642 -45.74 -30.44 -31.16
N MET A 643 -44.69 -31.16 -31.59
CA MET A 643 -44.48 -32.55 -31.21
C MET A 643 -43.63 -32.62 -29.95
N TRP A 644 -44.18 -33.16 -28.88
CA TRP A 644 -43.48 -33.41 -27.62
C TRP A 644 -43.08 -34.88 -27.54
N GLU A 645 -41.88 -35.16 -27.06
CA GLU A 645 -41.35 -36.51 -26.88
C GLU A 645 -40.95 -36.73 -25.42
N CYS A 646 -41.38 -37.85 -24.83
CA CYS A 646 -40.98 -38.24 -23.49
C CYS A 646 -39.56 -38.81 -23.49
N ARG A 647 -38.62 -38.11 -22.85
CA ARG A 647 -37.21 -38.50 -22.73
C ARG A 647 -36.97 -39.84 -22.03
N ASN A 648 -37.97 -40.33 -21.28
CA ASN A 648 -37.87 -41.61 -20.57
C ASN A 648 -38.26 -42.82 -21.45
N CYS A 649 -39.29 -42.70 -22.30
CA CYS A 649 -39.85 -43.85 -23.03
C CYS A 649 -40.07 -43.63 -24.54
N GLY A 650 -39.80 -42.44 -25.06
CA GLY A 650 -39.99 -42.09 -26.47
C GLY A 650 -41.44 -41.82 -26.88
N HIS A 651 -42.40 -41.76 -25.95
CA HIS A 651 -43.79 -41.45 -26.30
C HIS A 651 -43.91 -40.05 -26.91
N VAL A 652 -44.48 -39.96 -28.11
CA VAL A 652 -44.70 -38.71 -28.84
C VAL A 652 -46.17 -38.29 -28.78
N VAL A 653 -46.41 -37.02 -28.50
CA VAL A 653 -47.73 -36.39 -28.47
C VAL A 653 -47.70 -35.07 -29.25
N VAL A 654 -48.76 -34.80 -30.02
CA VAL A 654 -48.88 -33.62 -30.87
C VAL A 654 -49.92 -32.68 -30.25
N SER A 655 -49.47 -31.59 -29.63
CA SER A 655 -50.31 -30.68 -28.86
C SER A 655 -49.63 -29.31 -28.68
N ALA A 656 -50.39 -28.29 -28.28
CA ALA A 656 -49.80 -26.99 -27.92
C ALA A 656 -49.03 -27.05 -26.59
N GLU A 657 -49.39 -27.98 -25.70
CA GLU A 657 -48.82 -28.17 -24.36
C GLU A 657 -48.41 -29.62 -24.14
N ALA A 658 -47.29 -29.85 -23.45
CA ALA A 658 -46.87 -31.19 -23.05
C ALA A 658 -47.83 -31.76 -21.98
N PRO A 659 -48.17 -33.06 -22.00
CA PRO A 659 -49.02 -33.67 -20.98
C PRO A 659 -48.43 -33.54 -19.58
N GLU A 660 -49.27 -33.28 -18.57
CA GLU A 660 -48.85 -33.24 -17.16
C GLU A 660 -48.21 -34.55 -16.70
N ILE A 661 -48.69 -35.67 -17.24
CA ILE A 661 -48.19 -37.02 -16.98
C ILE A 661 -48.07 -37.76 -18.31
N CYS A 662 -46.95 -38.45 -18.53
CA CYS A 662 -46.78 -39.31 -19.70
C CYS A 662 -47.77 -40.48 -19.64
N PRO A 663 -48.65 -40.67 -20.64
CA PRO A 663 -49.69 -41.71 -20.60
C PRO A 663 -49.13 -43.14 -20.72
N VAL A 664 -47.84 -43.29 -21.03
CA VAL A 664 -47.19 -44.59 -21.21
C VAL A 664 -46.40 -45.01 -19.96
N CYS A 665 -45.55 -44.12 -19.44
CA CYS A 665 -44.62 -44.45 -18.37
C CYS A 665 -44.90 -43.70 -17.04
N ASN A 666 -45.98 -42.93 -16.96
CA ASN A 666 -46.43 -42.19 -15.78
C ASN A 666 -45.41 -41.20 -15.19
N HIS A 667 -44.39 -40.80 -15.94
CA HIS A 667 -43.44 -39.76 -15.52
C HIS A 667 -44.04 -38.36 -15.70
N PRO A 668 -43.65 -37.38 -14.85
CA PRO A 668 -44.21 -36.03 -14.87
C PRO A 668 -43.83 -35.26 -16.14
N GLN A 669 -44.54 -34.16 -16.39
CA GLN A 669 -44.35 -33.23 -17.52
C GLN A 669 -42.87 -32.87 -17.78
N ALA A 670 -42.07 -32.78 -16.71
CA ALA A 670 -40.64 -32.47 -16.75
C ALA A 670 -39.80 -33.43 -17.63
N TYR A 671 -40.34 -34.59 -18.00
CA TYR A 671 -39.69 -35.55 -18.90
C TYR A 671 -40.00 -35.32 -20.38
N PHE A 672 -40.89 -34.38 -20.73
CA PHE A 672 -41.16 -34.05 -22.13
C PHE A 672 -40.20 -32.98 -22.65
N GLU A 673 -39.75 -33.14 -23.89
CA GLU A 673 -39.03 -32.13 -24.65
C GLU A 673 -39.64 -31.98 -26.05
N VAL A 674 -39.34 -30.87 -26.73
CA VAL A 674 -39.74 -30.73 -28.14
C VAL A 674 -38.92 -31.71 -28.96
N ARG A 675 -39.60 -32.58 -29.71
CA ARG A 675 -38.96 -33.59 -30.57
C ARG A 675 -38.07 -32.89 -31.60
N LYS A 676 -36.81 -33.33 -31.66
CA LYS A 676 -35.84 -32.88 -32.66
C LYS A 676 -35.68 -33.98 -33.70
N GLU A 677 -35.93 -33.67 -34.96
CA GLU A 677 -35.55 -34.55 -36.08
C GLU A 677 -34.26 -34.00 -36.68
N ASN A 678 -33.17 -34.77 -36.58
CA ASN A 678 -31.84 -34.41 -37.05
C ASN A 678 -31.14 -35.55 -37.80
N TYR A 679 -31.92 -36.48 -38.36
CA TYR A 679 -31.51 -37.61 -39.18
C TYR A 679 -32.18 -37.59 -40.54
#